data_AF-A0A3L7XZ41-F1
#
_entry.id   AF-A0A3L7XZ41-F1
#
_cell.length_a   1.000
_cell.length_b   1.000
_cell.length_c   1.000
_cell.angle_alpha   90.00
_cell.angle_beta   90.00
_cell.angle_gamma   90.00
#
_symmetry.space_group_name_H-M   'P 1'
#
loop_
_entity.id
_entity.type
_entity.pdbx_description
1 polymer ?
#
loop_
_entity_poly.entity_id
_entity_poly.type
_entity_poly.pdbx_seq_one_letter_code
_entity_poly.pdbx_strand_id
1 'polypeptide(L)'
;MLDRASVISSLHAALNNGRPDYARQLAKTWLAAWPGDFTVRLLLARAHLLEGEFNAALDLLSALAIVDPENASVPPLLVTAADGTGDSEAATLAIGMSRLLGGAALPRVPWLVATRESWLAAQRAQWPEARAAAERAMQADAPLPLPAVLLLKSHWTIGEHELALPLARAFYERWPTCVPINLCLAESLLRTGDYGAGVALLHDVVALDPAAEVASRYWGRDHAFRPIWPPEPRISPPGPIPPEVAEALGTNRLTDRAGLSSILGTASTPAMQPADWLEVETHAPKTSNAPQPAFETAWNAPGENNTTANAPIAAPGLNATSELQHLREQLRNLNLSGKPRSPSGSRLVPVHVIVTSRRNLEQKFSTAGTGEVLDNLRSLAQATEQHTRRPCLLLLPDCAESLLPLGLKPVNAANAWDVKLLLHDLQTKLAASRRRIGSVLLVGGDDVVPFHRLPNPTDDHDRDVPSDNPYGTPDENYFVPEWPVGRLPSTCNNDPRFLVGVIRAAIRGHLEPKASLPPLIRLLHWFFPTWQPNIALNRTFGYSADVWREASREIFNLIGRGRDLRTSPPLQAELLPARSLAPMDLAYFNLHGLEDSAEWFGHASGETSGPQYPTALRPEDVGDSIPPAIIFSEACYGANIIGKQQSEAAICLRLLESGSRAVVGSTKISYGSVSAPLISADLLAQHFWQGVLLGLPVGEALRRAKLGLAHTMSQRQGFLDGEDQKTLISFVLYGDPLLTGPNIIPAPSRSSKKSTQSAKGTLNPACSKGAQISTELPGGAATLIDVKQLVARYLPGASSFDVRVNRAQVGCNCGSQDCLAGRHGTKSAFNPERTVYTVRNSVQLNQYTQRQYARVTVDKSGKVTKLAISR
;
A
#
# COMPACT_ATOMS: atom_id res chain seq x y z
N MET A 1 -4.20 -35.51 30.60
CA MET A 1 -4.04 -34.29 29.78
C MET A 1 -4.08 -33.09 30.70
N LEU A 2 -3.21 -32.11 30.48
CA LEU A 2 -3.08 -30.89 31.27
C LEU A 2 -3.92 -29.77 30.63
N ASP A 3 -4.64 -29.03 31.46
CA ASP A 3 -5.25 -27.75 31.12
C ASP A 3 -4.24 -26.60 31.32
N ARG A 4 -4.61 -25.37 30.95
CA ARG A 4 -3.72 -24.19 31.00
C ARG A 4 -3.22 -23.93 32.40
N ALA A 5 -4.11 -24.00 33.39
CA ALA A 5 -3.76 -23.79 34.80
C ALA A 5 -2.71 -24.82 35.26
N SER A 6 -2.92 -26.09 34.94
CA SER A 6 -1.97 -27.17 35.26
C SER A 6 -0.64 -26.99 34.54
N VAL A 7 -0.64 -26.51 33.28
CA VAL A 7 0.57 -26.21 32.52
C VAL A 7 1.35 -25.07 33.16
N ILE A 8 0.70 -23.95 33.48
CA ILE A 8 1.34 -22.80 34.14
C ILE A 8 1.94 -23.22 35.50
N SER A 9 1.18 -23.96 36.32
CA SER A 9 1.69 -24.48 37.60
C SER A 9 2.89 -25.40 37.41
N SER A 10 2.86 -26.29 36.41
CA SER A 10 3.99 -27.19 36.10
C SER A 10 5.22 -26.45 35.58
N LEU A 11 5.03 -25.39 34.78
CA LEU A 11 6.11 -24.53 34.30
C LEU A 11 6.75 -23.77 35.46
N HIS A 12 5.97 -23.19 36.37
CA HIS A 12 6.50 -22.55 37.58
C HIS A 12 7.26 -23.54 38.46
N ALA A 13 6.70 -24.72 38.72
CA ALA A 13 7.37 -25.77 39.48
C ALA A 13 8.69 -26.19 38.82
N ALA A 14 8.71 -26.37 37.49
CA ALA A 14 9.93 -26.71 36.75
C ALA A 14 11.00 -25.62 36.82
N LEU A 15 10.64 -24.36 36.58
CA LEU A 15 11.58 -23.23 36.62
C LEU A 15 12.14 -22.99 38.03
N ASN A 16 11.32 -23.14 39.07
CA ASN A 16 11.74 -22.92 40.45
C ASN A 16 12.58 -24.07 41.02
N ASN A 17 12.48 -25.28 40.45
CA ASN A 17 13.24 -26.47 40.88
C ASN A 17 14.38 -26.83 39.91
N GLY A 18 14.89 -25.85 39.15
CA GLY A 18 16.10 -26.04 38.31
C GLY A 18 15.91 -26.97 37.11
N ARG A 19 14.68 -27.10 36.59
CA ARG A 19 14.34 -27.89 35.39
C ARG A 19 13.86 -27.03 34.21
N PRO A 20 14.67 -26.07 33.72
CA PRO A 20 14.28 -25.22 32.60
C PRO A 20 14.15 -25.99 31.27
N ASP A 21 14.82 -27.14 31.14
CA ASP A 21 14.71 -28.08 30.02
C ASP A 21 13.28 -28.61 29.86
N TYR A 22 12.70 -29.09 30.96
CA TYR A 22 11.32 -29.58 30.98
C TYR A 22 10.33 -28.43 30.79
N ALA A 23 10.59 -27.27 31.41
CA ALA A 23 9.75 -26.08 31.23
C ALA A 23 9.69 -25.64 29.77
N ARG A 24 10.83 -25.59 29.07
CA ARG A 24 10.90 -25.22 27.65
C ARG A 24 10.14 -26.22 26.77
N GLN A 25 10.30 -27.52 27.01
CA GLN A 25 9.59 -28.55 26.25
C GLN A 25 8.07 -28.45 26.46
N LEU A 26 7.62 -28.36 27.72
CA LEU A 26 6.21 -28.25 28.05
C LEU A 26 5.58 -26.97 27.49
N ALA A 27 6.29 -25.84 27.58
CA ALA A 27 5.85 -24.58 26.99
C ALA A 27 5.75 -24.66 25.47
N LYS A 28 6.73 -25.26 24.78
CA LYS A 28 6.66 -25.48 23.32
C LYS A 28 5.50 -26.39 22.92
N THR A 29 5.20 -27.43 23.69
CA THR A 29 4.03 -28.29 23.46
C THR A 29 2.72 -27.52 23.61
N TRP A 30 2.60 -26.65 24.61
CA TRP A 30 1.43 -25.79 24.77
C TRP A 30 1.29 -24.78 23.64
N LEU A 31 2.39 -24.09 23.29
CA LEU A 31 2.41 -23.06 22.26
C LEU A 31 2.20 -23.62 20.84
N ALA A 32 2.35 -24.93 20.63
CA ALA A 32 1.92 -25.57 19.38
C ALA A 32 0.39 -25.56 19.22
N ALA A 33 -0.36 -25.62 20.33
CA ALA A 33 -1.81 -25.51 20.33
C ALA A 33 -2.27 -24.04 20.37
N TRP A 34 -1.66 -23.22 21.25
CA TRP A 34 -1.96 -21.79 21.38
C TRP A 34 -0.68 -20.93 21.23
N PRO A 35 -0.25 -20.59 20.00
CA PRO A 35 0.99 -19.86 19.76
C PRO A 35 1.05 -18.46 20.39
N GLY A 36 -0.11 -17.84 20.59
CA GLY A 36 -0.23 -16.48 21.14
C GLY A 36 -0.28 -16.39 22.66
N ASP A 37 -0.28 -17.51 23.41
CA ASP A 37 -0.46 -17.48 24.86
C ASP A 37 0.66 -16.68 25.56
N PHE A 38 0.32 -15.47 26.03
CA PHE A 38 1.28 -14.51 26.55
C PHE A 38 2.03 -15.06 27.77
N THR A 39 1.30 -15.56 28.77
CA THR A 39 1.87 -16.07 30.01
C THR A 39 2.81 -17.26 29.74
N VAL A 40 2.43 -18.20 28.87
CA VAL A 40 3.29 -19.35 28.56
C VAL A 40 4.53 -18.93 27.75
N ARG A 41 4.42 -17.95 26.85
CA ARG A 41 5.59 -17.36 26.16
C ARG A 41 6.54 -16.67 27.13
N LEU A 42 6.02 -15.96 28.13
CA LEU A 42 6.84 -15.34 29.17
C LEU A 42 7.63 -16.38 29.97
N LEU A 43 6.99 -17.50 30.32
CA LEU A 43 7.64 -18.61 31.03
C LEU A 43 8.66 -19.35 30.15
N LEU A 44 8.39 -19.47 28.84
CA LEU A 44 9.37 -19.97 27.88
C LEU A 44 10.61 -19.05 27.80
N ALA A 45 10.43 -17.73 27.79
CA ALA A 45 11.56 -16.80 27.83
C ALA A 45 12.38 -16.96 29.12
N ARG A 46 11.72 -17.15 30.26
CA ARG A 46 12.40 -17.44 31.53
C ARG A 46 13.18 -18.76 31.48
N ALA A 47 12.66 -19.79 30.82
CA ALA A 47 13.39 -21.03 30.59
C ALA A 47 14.67 -20.80 29.77
N HIS A 48 14.57 -20.05 28.67
CA HIS A 48 15.73 -19.69 27.83
C HIS A 48 16.79 -18.92 28.62
N LEU A 49 16.39 -17.99 29.49
CA LEU A 49 17.33 -17.26 30.36
C LEU A 49 18.10 -18.20 31.30
N LEU A 50 17.41 -19.16 31.92
CA LEU A 50 18.04 -20.13 32.82
C LEU A 50 18.96 -21.12 32.10
N GLU A 51 18.70 -21.41 30.83
CA GLU A 51 19.57 -22.24 29.97
C GLU A 51 20.73 -21.44 29.35
N GLY A 52 20.82 -20.13 29.56
CA GLY A 52 21.84 -19.26 28.96
C GLY A 52 21.58 -18.92 27.49
N GLU A 53 20.39 -19.21 26.96
CA GLU A 53 19.98 -18.89 25.58
C GLU A 53 19.49 -17.43 25.46
N PHE A 54 20.36 -16.47 25.80
CA PHE A 54 20.00 -15.04 25.95
C PHE A 54 19.43 -14.42 24.66
N ASN A 55 19.91 -14.80 23.48
CA ASN A 55 19.37 -14.30 22.20
C ASN A 55 17.91 -14.73 21.98
N ALA A 56 17.59 -15.99 22.27
CA ALA A 56 16.22 -16.50 22.13
C ALA A 56 15.26 -15.84 23.13
N ALA A 57 15.74 -15.62 24.37
CA ALA A 57 14.99 -14.87 25.37
C ALA A 57 14.76 -13.40 24.95
N LEU A 58 15.80 -12.73 24.42
CA LEU A 58 15.74 -11.33 24.00
C LEU A 58 14.72 -11.14 22.86
N ASP A 59 14.73 -12.00 21.85
CA ASP A 59 13.77 -11.95 20.74
C ASP A 59 12.33 -12.14 21.23
N LEU A 60 12.11 -13.13 22.10
CA LEU A 60 10.79 -13.47 22.62
C LEU A 60 10.24 -12.35 23.52
N LEU A 61 11.05 -11.82 24.44
CA LEU A 61 10.67 -10.75 25.36
C LEU A 61 10.47 -9.41 24.64
N SER A 62 11.27 -9.11 23.63
CA SER A 62 11.09 -7.91 22.79
C SER A 62 9.76 -7.95 22.06
N ALA A 63 9.34 -9.12 21.57
CA ALA A 63 8.01 -9.29 20.98
C ALA A 63 6.89 -9.14 22.01
N LEU A 64 7.02 -9.74 23.20
CA LEU A 64 6.02 -9.62 24.28
C LEU A 64 5.84 -8.19 24.77
N ALA A 65 6.93 -7.40 24.82
CA ALA A 65 6.89 -5.98 25.18
C ALA A 65 6.08 -5.11 24.19
N ILE A 66 5.84 -5.60 22.96
CA ILE A 66 4.96 -4.95 21.98
C ILE A 66 3.53 -5.47 22.12
N VAL A 67 3.35 -6.77 22.34
CA VAL A 67 2.03 -7.43 22.43
C VAL A 67 1.21 -6.88 23.59
N ASP A 68 1.80 -6.86 24.80
CA ASP A 68 1.21 -6.24 25.99
C ASP A 68 2.23 -5.29 26.65
N PRO A 69 2.27 -4.00 26.25
CA PRO A 69 3.21 -3.04 26.81
C PRO A 69 2.91 -2.59 28.25
N GLU A 70 1.72 -2.91 28.78
CA GLU A 70 1.36 -2.58 30.16
C GLU A 70 1.83 -3.66 31.16
N ASN A 71 2.37 -4.79 30.68
CA ASN A 71 2.79 -5.90 31.52
C ASN A 71 4.14 -5.62 32.21
N ALA A 72 4.10 -5.45 33.54
CA ALA A 72 5.28 -5.12 34.34
C ALA A 72 6.30 -6.27 34.51
N SER A 73 5.93 -7.51 34.19
CA SER A 73 6.81 -8.68 34.34
C SER A 73 7.80 -8.84 33.19
N VAL A 74 7.54 -8.24 32.02
CA VAL A 74 8.41 -8.37 30.83
C VAL A 74 9.72 -7.59 30.96
N PRO A 75 9.73 -6.28 31.33
CA PRO A 75 10.96 -5.49 31.29
C PRO A 75 12.10 -6.01 32.16
N PRO A 76 11.89 -6.49 33.42
CA PRO A 76 12.98 -7.05 34.22
C PRO A 76 13.69 -8.23 33.55
N LEU A 77 12.94 -9.15 32.92
CA LEU A 77 13.51 -10.28 32.19
C LEU A 77 14.24 -9.81 30.91
N LEU A 78 13.72 -8.77 30.25
CA LEU A 78 14.34 -8.19 29.07
C LEU A 78 15.70 -7.54 29.39
N VAL A 79 15.85 -6.95 30.59
CA VAL A 79 17.16 -6.47 31.08
C VAL A 79 18.14 -7.63 31.17
N THR A 80 17.77 -8.74 31.84
CA THR A 80 18.62 -9.93 31.97
C THR A 80 19.00 -10.52 30.60
N ALA A 81 18.06 -10.56 29.65
CA ALA A 81 18.33 -11.03 28.30
C ALA A 81 19.32 -10.14 27.56
N ALA A 82 19.11 -8.81 27.60
CA ALA A 82 19.94 -7.85 26.90
C ALA A 82 21.36 -7.76 27.49
N ASP A 83 21.50 -7.83 28.81
CA ASP A 83 22.80 -7.90 29.48
C ASP A 83 23.56 -9.17 29.08
N GLY A 84 22.86 -10.31 29.01
CA GLY A 84 23.42 -11.60 28.61
C GLY A 84 23.86 -11.66 27.13
N THR A 85 23.26 -10.87 26.23
CA THR A 85 23.69 -10.76 24.82
C THR A 85 24.72 -9.65 24.58
N GLY A 86 24.91 -8.74 25.54
CA GLY A 86 25.73 -7.53 25.37
C GLY A 86 25.05 -6.42 24.56
N ASP A 87 23.72 -6.46 24.39
CA ASP A 87 22.97 -5.41 23.69
C ASP A 87 22.70 -4.22 24.63
N SER A 88 23.63 -3.28 24.65
CA SER A 88 23.57 -2.09 25.50
C SER A 88 22.37 -1.18 25.19
N GLU A 89 21.88 -1.14 23.94
CA GLU A 89 20.73 -0.31 23.59
C GLU A 89 19.43 -0.94 24.13
N ALA A 90 19.25 -2.24 23.92
CA ALA A 90 18.11 -2.98 24.45
C ALA A 90 18.09 -2.97 25.98
N ALA A 91 19.25 -3.13 26.64
CA ALA A 91 19.36 -3.07 28.09
C ALA A 91 18.94 -1.70 28.63
N THR A 92 19.43 -0.60 28.03
CA THR A 92 19.06 0.77 28.45
C THR A 92 17.54 1.01 28.34
N LEU A 93 16.94 0.56 27.23
CA LEU A 93 15.50 0.68 27.01
C LEU A 93 14.70 -0.15 28.01
N ALA A 94 15.11 -1.40 28.24
CA ALA A 94 14.48 -2.33 29.17
C ALA A 94 14.57 -1.83 30.62
N ILE A 95 15.71 -1.29 31.04
CA ILE A 95 15.90 -0.66 32.35
C ILE A 95 14.95 0.53 32.50
N GLY A 96 14.87 1.39 31.48
CA GLY A 96 13.95 2.53 31.49
C GLY A 96 12.50 2.11 31.69
N MET A 97 12.04 1.09 30.97
CA MET A 97 10.67 0.55 31.08
C MET A 97 10.43 -0.17 32.41
N SER A 98 11.40 -0.95 32.90
CA SER A 98 11.33 -1.62 34.19
C SER A 98 11.15 -0.62 35.32
N ARG A 99 11.94 0.46 35.33
CA ARG A 99 11.79 1.55 36.31
C ARG A 99 10.50 2.33 36.11
N LEU A 100 10.05 2.51 34.87
CA LEU A 100 8.79 3.19 34.57
C LEU A 100 7.59 2.43 35.12
N LEU A 101 7.53 1.11 34.98
CA LEU A 101 6.39 0.31 35.48
C LEU A 101 6.55 -0.02 36.97
N GLY A 102 7.77 -0.31 37.43
CA GLY A 102 8.08 -0.65 38.83
C GLY A 102 8.21 0.53 39.79
N GLY A 103 8.30 1.77 39.26
CA GLY A 103 8.27 3.00 40.05
C GLY A 103 9.57 3.48 40.68
N ALA A 104 10.70 2.97 40.21
CA ALA A 104 12.03 3.46 40.58
C ALA A 104 12.40 4.77 39.85
N ALA A 105 13.50 5.39 40.28
CA ALA A 105 14.00 6.65 39.71
C ALA A 105 14.39 6.52 38.22
N LEU A 106 13.76 7.33 37.36
CA LEU A 106 13.95 7.27 35.91
C LEU A 106 15.23 7.97 35.42
N PRO A 107 15.84 7.48 34.33
CA PRO A 107 16.85 8.25 33.60
C PRO A 107 16.22 9.51 33.00
N ARG A 108 17.02 10.56 32.76
CA ARG A 108 16.59 11.83 32.13
C ARG A 108 16.35 11.70 30.63
N VAL A 109 15.43 10.80 30.25
CA VAL A 109 14.99 10.59 28.86
C VAL A 109 13.59 11.17 28.70
N PRO A 110 13.38 12.19 27.84
CA PRO A 110 12.15 12.96 27.81
C PRO A 110 10.87 12.13 27.64
N TRP A 111 10.87 11.16 26.72
CA TRP A 111 9.69 10.33 26.49
C TRP A 111 9.39 9.38 27.67
N LEU A 112 10.41 8.85 28.37
CA LEU A 112 10.20 7.97 29.54
C LEU A 112 9.56 8.74 30.69
N VAL A 113 10.01 9.96 30.95
CA VAL A 113 9.45 10.82 32.00
C VAL A 113 8.00 11.16 31.69
N ALA A 114 7.71 11.63 30.48
CA ALA A 114 6.35 11.96 30.05
C ALA A 114 5.42 10.72 30.05
N THR A 115 5.95 9.54 29.70
CA THR A 115 5.19 8.29 29.76
C THR A 115 4.88 7.89 31.20
N ARG A 116 5.81 8.07 32.15
CA ARG A 116 5.56 7.81 33.58
C ARG A 116 4.52 8.76 34.16
N GLU A 117 4.57 10.03 33.79
CA GLU A 117 3.55 11.01 34.15
C GLU A 117 2.17 10.59 33.64
N SER A 118 2.09 10.17 32.37
CA SER A 118 0.85 9.66 31.77
C SER A 118 0.34 8.40 32.47
N TRP A 119 1.24 7.45 32.75
CA TRP A 119 0.93 6.20 33.45
C TRP A 119 0.37 6.45 34.85
N LEU A 120 1.00 7.32 35.64
CA LEU A 120 0.53 7.67 36.99
C LEU A 120 -0.79 8.44 36.97
N ALA A 121 -0.99 9.34 36.01
CA ALA A 121 -2.25 10.06 35.84
C ALA A 121 -3.39 9.09 35.45
N ALA A 122 -3.13 8.16 34.53
CA ALA A 122 -4.10 7.14 34.13
C ALA A 122 -4.49 6.22 35.30
N GLN A 123 -3.53 5.82 36.16
CA GLN A 123 -3.83 5.05 37.38
C GLN A 123 -4.72 5.80 38.37
N ARG A 124 -4.67 7.14 38.38
CA ARG A 124 -5.51 8.00 39.21
C ARG A 124 -6.80 8.43 38.50
N ALA A 125 -7.10 7.88 37.32
CA ALA A 125 -8.22 8.27 36.46
C ALA A 125 -8.21 9.77 36.06
N GLN A 126 -7.03 10.41 36.07
CA GLN A 126 -6.81 11.79 35.62
C GLN A 126 -6.55 11.81 34.12
N TRP A 127 -7.59 11.54 33.32
CA TRP A 127 -7.48 11.30 31.89
C TRP A 127 -7.00 12.51 31.06
N PRO A 128 -7.39 13.77 31.34
CA PRO A 128 -6.86 14.93 30.64
C PRO A 128 -5.35 15.10 30.81
N GLU A 129 -4.85 14.91 32.03
CA GLU A 129 -3.42 14.95 32.36
C GLU A 129 -2.68 13.77 31.74
N ALA A 130 -3.28 12.58 31.77
CA ALA A 130 -2.75 11.39 31.13
C ALA A 130 -2.60 11.58 29.61
N ARG A 131 -3.61 12.19 28.97
CA ARG A 131 -3.61 12.54 27.55
C ARG A 131 -2.47 13.50 27.22
N ALA A 132 -2.40 14.64 27.90
CA ALA A 132 -1.37 15.67 27.63
C ALA A 132 0.06 15.13 27.84
N ALA A 133 0.26 14.27 28.85
CA ALA A 133 1.54 13.62 29.08
C ALA A 133 1.88 12.56 28.01
N ALA A 134 0.89 11.78 27.56
CA ALA A 134 1.08 10.82 26.48
C ALA A 134 1.39 11.51 25.14
N GLU A 135 0.73 12.63 24.82
CA GLU A 135 1.03 13.44 23.63
C GLU A 135 2.48 13.94 23.66
N ARG A 136 2.96 14.45 24.81
CA ARG A 136 4.37 14.86 24.96
C ARG A 136 5.34 13.70 24.77
N ALA A 137 5.02 12.51 25.31
CA ALA A 137 5.83 11.32 25.11
C ALA A 137 5.89 10.92 23.62
N MET A 138 4.77 11.01 22.92
CA MET A 138 4.68 10.74 21.48
C MET A 138 5.38 11.80 20.62
N GLN A 139 5.34 13.07 21.02
CA GLN A 139 6.13 14.16 20.41
C GLN A 139 7.64 13.94 20.57
N ALA A 140 8.07 13.32 21.66
CA ALA A 140 9.46 12.97 21.92
C ALA A 140 9.94 11.68 21.18
N ASP A 141 9.19 11.19 20.20
CA ASP A 141 9.47 9.99 19.38
C ASP A 141 9.71 8.71 20.22
N ALA A 142 8.80 8.42 21.15
CA ALA A 142 8.87 7.21 21.96
C ALA A 142 8.97 5.94 21.06
N PRO A 143 9.94 5.03 21.30
CA PRO A 143 10.18 3.85 20.46
C PRO A 143 9.25 2.65 20.75
N LEU A 144 8.56 2.64 21.89
CA LEU A 144 7.71 1.54 22.37
C LEU A 144 6.22 1.93 22.37
N PRO A 145 5.28 0.96 22.32
CA PRO A 145 3.86 1.27 22.15
C PRO A 145 3.16 1.82 23.40
N LEU A 146 3.72 1.68 24.60
CA LEU A 146 3.06 2.10 25.85
C LEU A 146 2.48 3.54 25.82
N PRO A 147 3.18 4.57 25.34
CA PRO A 147 2.65 5.94 25.34
C PRO A 147 1.51 6.11 24.33
N ALA A 148 1.55 5.38 23.20
CA ALA A 148 0.46 5.35 22.23
C ALA A 148 -0.77 4.64 22.80
N VAL A 149 -0.56 3.54 23.54
CA VAL A 149 -1.63 2.84 24.27
C VAL A 149 -2.27 3.77 25.31
N LEU A 150 -1.47 4.52 26.08
CA LEU A 150 -1.98 5.48 27.06
C LEU A 150 -2.75 6.64 26.42
N LEU A 151 -2.28 7.13 25.26
CA LEU A 151 -2.99 8.17 24.51
C LEU A 151 -4.35 7.66 24.00
N LEU A 152 -4.38 6.48 23.36
CA LEU A 152 -5.62 5.86 22.92
C LEU A 152 -6.58 5.61 24.08
N LYS A 153 -6.08 5.01 25.16
CA LYS A 153 -6.86 4.71 26.37
C LYS A 153 -7.48 5.97 26.97
N SER A 154 -6.77 7.10 26.93
CA SER A 154 -7.28 8.39 27.43
C SER A 154 -8.44 8.90 26.57
N HIS A 155 -8.29 8.95 25.24
CA HIS A 155 -9.40 9.32 24.33
C HIS A 155 -10.58 8.37 24.45
N TRP A 156 -10.29 7.07 24.57
CA TRP A 156 -11.28 6.02 24.70
C TRP A 156 -12.14 6.19 25.95
N THR A 157 -11.50 6.46 27.09
CA THR A 157 -12.18 6.54 28.39
C THR A 157 -12.98 7.82 28.55
N ILE A 158 -12.57 8.91 27.88
CA ILE A 158 -13.30 10.19 27.88
C ILE A 158 -14.51 10.16 26.90
N GLY A 159 -14.66 9.11 26.09
CA GLY A 159 -15.75 8.97 25.12
C GLY A 159 -15.48 9.68 23.78
N GLU A 160 -14.25 10.14 23.55
CA GLU A 160 -13.80 10.78 22.31
C GLU A 160 -13.48 9.74 21.21
N HIS A 161 -14.43 8.82 20.94
CA HIS A 161 -14.21 7.67 20.05
C HIS A 161 -13.94 8.09 18.59
N GLU A 162 -14.46 9.22 18.14
CA GLU A 162 -14.22 9.77 16.80
C GLU A 162 -12.77 10.19 16.59
N LEU A 163 -12.09 10.65 17.64
CA LEU A 163 -10.67 11.01 17.63
C LEU A 163 -9.76 9.78 17.77
N ALA A 164 -10.27 8.71 18.39
CA ALA A 164 -9.53 7.47 18.61
C ALA A 164 -9.26 6.68 17.32
N LEU A 165 -10.19 6.65 16.37
CA LEU A 165 -10.04 5.88 15.12
C LEU A 165 -8.79 6.26 14.29
N PRO A 166 -8.57 7.53 13.91
CA PRO A 166 -7.39 7.92 13.13
C PRO A 166 -6.07 7.70 13.89
N LEU A 167 -6.07 7.91 15.22
CA LEU A 167 -4.91 7.60 16.07
C LEU A 167 -4.64 6.09 16.11
N ALA A 168 -5.69 5.28 16.27
CA ALA A 168 -5.58 3.82 16.33
C ALA A 168 -5.08 3.24 15.01
N ARG A 169 -5.55 3.77 13.86
CA ARG A 169 -5.01 3.42 12.54
C ARG A 169 -3.52 3.76 12.41
N ALA A 170 -3.12 4.97 12.81
CA ALA A 170 -1.73 5.40 12.74
C ALA A 170 -0.81 4.56 13.65
N PHE A 171 -1.28 4.21 14.86
CA PHE A 171 -0.51 3.38 15.79
C PHE A 171 -0.48 1.90 15.37
N TYR A 172 -1.56 1.39 14.78
CA TYR A 172 -1.60 0.05 14.21
C TYR A 172 -0.54 -0.14 13.12
N GLU A 173 -0.34 0.85 12.25
CA GLU A 173 0.73 0.82 11.26
C GLU A 173 2.14 0.72 11.87
N ARG A 174 2.31 1.21 13.11
CA ARG A 174 3.60 1.19 13.82
C ARG A 174 3.80 -0.06 14.67
N TRP A 175 2.73 -0.57 15.29
CA TRP A 175 2.76 -1.73 16.19
C TRP A 175 1.56 -2.66 15.94
N PRO A 176 1.54 -3.40 14.81
CA PRO A 176 0.38 -4.19 14.38
C PRO A 176 0.08 -5.40 15.28
N THR A 177 1.04 -5.83 16.10
CA THR A 177 0.87 -6.94 17.05
C THR A 177 0.51 -6.46 18.46
N CYS A 178 0.32 -5.17 18.68
CA CYS A 178 -0.03 -4.61 19.98
C CYS A 178 -1.52 -4.78 20.24
N VAL A 179 -1.87 -5.69 21.17
CA VAL A 179 -3.27 -6.08 21.41
C VAL A 179 -4.13 -4.89 21.84
N PRO A 180 -3.72 -4.01 22.78
CA PRO A 180 -4.50 -2.83 23.13
C PRO A 180 -4.83 -1.90 21.94
N ILE A 181 -3.89 -1.70 21.02
CA ILE A 181 -4.11 -0.85 19.83
C ILE A 181 -5.13 -1.52 18.90
N ASN A 182 -5.00 -2.84 18.69
CA ASN A 182 -5.89 -3.61 17.83
C ASN A 182 -7.32 -3.67 18.39
N LEU A 183 -7.48 -3.81 19.71
CA LEU A 183 -8.78 -3.76 20.38
C LEU A 183 -9.49 -2.42 20.13
N CYS A 184 -8.80 -1.29 20.38
CA CYS A 184 -9.34 0.04 20.13
C CYS A 184 -9.71 0.24 18.66
N LEU A 185 -8.83 -0.17 17.73
CA LEU A 185 -9.09 -0.04 16.30
C LEU A 185 -10.28 -0.91 15.85
N ALA A 186 -10.35 -2.15 16.30
CA ALA A 186 -11.44 -3.07 15.96
C ALA A 186 -12.78 -2.49 16.40
N GLU A 187 -12.87 -2.01 17.64
CA GLU A 187 -14.10 -1.42 18.15
C GLU A 187 -14.48 -0.12 17.42
N SER A 188 -13.52 0.76 17.13
CA SER A 188 -13.79 1.95 16.31
C SER A 188 -14.31 1.59 14.91
N LEU A 189 -13.72 0.58 14.26
CA LEU A 189 -14.17 0.12 12.93
C LEU A 189 -15.62 -0.39 12.98
N LEU A 190 -15.94 -1.23 13.97
CA LEU A 190 -17.29 -1.75 14.19
C LEU A 190 -18.30 -0.61 14.42
N ARG A 191 -17.95 0.39 15.24
CA ARG A 191 -18.81 1.55 15.51
C ARG A 191 -19.04 2.43 14.27
N THR A 192 -18.03 2.56 13.41
CA THR A 192 -18.14 3.33 12.16
C THR A 192 -18.79 2.57 10.99
N GLY A 193 -19.24 1.33 11.22
CA GLY A 193 -19.93 0.51 10.22
C GLY A 193 -19.02 -0.30 9.31
N ASP A 194 -17.69 -0.30 9.51
CA ASP A 194 -16.73 -1.16 8.80
C ASP A 194 -16.61 -2.51 9.52
N TYR A 195 -17.71 -3.27 9.50
CA TYR A 195 -17.80 -4.53 10.24
C TYR A 195 -16.81 -5.59 9.76
N GLY A 196 -16.52 -5.62 8.46
CA GLY A 196 -15.61 -6.59 7.86
C GLY A 196 -14.18 -6.43 8.38
N ALA A 197 -13.65 -5.20 8.33
CA ALA A 197 -12.31 -4.92 8.84
C ALA A 197 -12.25 -5.08 10.38
N GLY A 198 -13.29 -4.64 11.09
CA GLY A 198 -13.38 -4.79 12.54
C GLY A 198 -13.34 -6.26 12.98
N VAL A 199 -14.13 -7.13 12.37
CA VAL A 199 -14.16 -8.57 12.70
C VAL A 199 -12.87 -9.28 12.29
N ALA A 200 -12.28 -8.94 11.14
CA ALA A 200 -10.99 -9.50 10.75
C ALA A 200 -9.91 -9.17 11.79
N LEU A 201 -9.85 -7.93 12.26
CA LEU A 201 -8.91 -7.51 13.29
C LEU A 201 -9.19 -8.18 14.65
N LEU A 202 -10.45 -8.47 14.97
CA LEU A 202 -10.78 -9.28 16.14
C LEU A 202 -10.22 -10.71 16.05
N HIS A 203 -10.25 -11.34 14.88
CA HIS A 203 -9.61 -12.65 14.70
C HIS A 203 -8.08 -12.59 14.88
N ASP A 204 -7.44 -11.51 14.43
CA ASP A 204 -6.01 -11.29 14.67
C ASP A 204 -5.72 -11.11 16.17
N VAL A 205 -6.58 -10.37 16.89
CA VAL A 205 -6.50 -10.23 18.35
C VAL A 205 -6.64 -11.58 19.05
N VAL A 206 -7.59 -12.42 18.64
CA VAL A 206 -7.78 -13.76 19.21
C VAL A 206 -6.53 -14.63 19.02
N ALA A 207 -5.84 -14.50 17.89
CA ALA A 207 -4.59 -15.23 17.65
C ALA A 207 -3.44 -14.71 18.53
N LEU A 208 -3.41 -13.41 18.85
CA LEU A 208 -2.39 -12.77 19.70
C LEU A 208 -2.67 -12.88 21.20
N ASP A 209 -3.93 -12.99 21.60
CA ASP A 209 -4.40 -13.09 22.99
C ASP A 209 -5.47 -14.21 23.13
N PRO A 210 -5.10 -15.49 22.88
CA PRO A 210 -6.06 -16.60 22.90
C PRO A 210 -6.62 -16.89 24.29
N ALA A 211 -5.95 -16.44 25.36
CA ALA A 211 -6.41 -16.53 26.73
C ALA A 211 -7.30 -15.35 27.16
N ALA A 212 -7.51 -14.35 26.29
CA ALA A 212 -8.23 -13.11 26.55
C ALA A 212 -7.70 -12.32 27.75
N GLU A 213 -6.40 -12.36 28.05
CA GLU A 213 -5.81 -11.68 29.20
C GLU A 213 -5.88 -10.16 29.04
N VAL A 214 -5.53 -9.66 27.86
CA VAL A 214 -5.57 -8.23 27.54
C VAL A 214 -6.98 -7.80 27.18
N ALA A 215 -7.70 -8.60 26.38
CA ALA A 215 -9.08 -8.32 26.02
C ALA A 215 -9.98 -8.19 27.26
N SER A 216 -9.84 -9.08 28.26
CA SER A 216 -10.59 -9.00 29.51
C SER A 216 -10.25 -7.76 30.34
N ARG A 217 -9.02 -7.23 30.23
CA ARG A 217 -8.59 -6.00 30.92
C ARG A 217 -9.22 -4.74 30.31
N TYR A 218 -9.52 -4.76 29.01
CA TYR A 218 -10.09 -3.63 28.28
C TYR A 218 -11.61 -3.66 28.18
N TRP A 219 -12.20 -4.83 27.92
CA TRP A 219 -13.64 -4.99 27.70
C TRP A 219 -14.37 -5.71 28.83
N GLY A 220 -13.67 -6.15 29.87
CA GLY A 220 -14.22 -7.02 30.91
C GLY A 220 -14.30 -8.48 30.45
N ARG A 221 -14.60 -9.39 31.39
CA ARG A 221 -14.60 -10.85 31.12
C ARG A 221 -15.80 -11.31 30.26
N ASP A 222 -16.92 -10.61 30.36
CA ASP A 222 -18.19 -10.95 29.71
C ASP A 222 -18.52 -10.00 28.54
N HIS A 223 -17.52 -9.70 27.71
CA HIS A 223 -17.69 -8.80 26.58
C HIS A 223 -18.45 -9.45 25.41
N ALA A 224 -19.13 -8.64 24.58
CA ALA A 224 -20.00 -9.11 23.49
C ALA A 224 -19.31 -10.03 22.47
N PHE A 225 -18.00 -9.88 22.30
CA PHE A 225 -17.19 -10.68 21.38
C PHE A 225 -16.64 -11.97 21.99
N ARG A 226 -16.86 -12.25 23.28
CA ARG A 226 -16.33 -13.45 23.96
C ARG A 226 -16.56 -14.77 23.19
N PRO A 227 -17.69 -15.00 22.49
CA PRO A 227 -17.93 -16.24 21.75
C PRO A 227 -16.93 -16.56 20.63
N ILE A 228 -16.15 -15.59 20.13
CA ILE A 228 -15.16 -15.85 19.04
C ILE A 228 -13.83 -16.41 19.57
N TRP A 229 -13.60 -16.39 20.89
CA TRP A 229 -12.40 -16.94 21.50
C TRP A 229 -12.44 -18.48 21.48
N PRO A 230 -11.33 -19.15 21.12
CA PRO A 230 -11.30 -20.60 21.06
C PRO A 230 -11.47 -21.23 22.45
N PRO A 231 -12.06 -22.44 22.54
CA PRO A 231 -12.05 -23.20 23.78
C PRO A 231 -10.62 -23.57 24.18
N GLU A 232 -10.40 -23.68 25.49
CA GLU A 232 -9.10 -24.01 26.06
C GLU A 232 -8.62 -25.42 25.64
N PRO A 233 -7.42 -25.56 25.06
CA PRO A 233 -6.90 -26.84 24.64
C PRO A 233 -6.46 -27.67 25.85
N ARG A 234 -6.44 -28.98 25.66
CA ARG A 234 -5.83 -29.93 26.60
C ARG A 234 -4.67 -30.61 25.91
N ILE A 235 -3.50 -30.60 26.55
CA ILE A 235 -2.28 -31.22 25.99
C ILE A 235 -1.84 -32.43 26.79
N SER A 236 -1.11 -33.34 26.15
CA SER A 236 -0.32 -34.35 26.86
C SER A 236 1.06 -33.77 27.15
N PRO A 237 1.63 -33.99 28.36
CA PRO A 237 2.99 -33.55 28.64
C PRO A 237 3.98 -34.22 27.67
N PRO A 238 5.11 -33.57 27.34
CA PRO A 238 6.08 -34.07 26.35
C PRO A 238 6.83 -35.33 26.80
N GLY A 239 6.73 -35.69 28.08
CA GLY A 239 7.36 -36.85 28.69
C GLY A 239 6.93 -37.00 30.16
N PRO A 240 7.51 -37.94 30.92
CA PRO A 240 7.24 -38.09 32.34
C PRO A 240 7.59 -36.80 33.10
N ILE A 241 6.74 -36.41 34.05
CA ILE A 241 6.99 -35.24 34.91
C ILE A 241 8.21 -35.56 35.77
N PRO A 242 9.25 -34.70 35.78
CA PRO A 242 10.41 -34.91 36.64
C PRO A 242 10.05 -35.05 38.12
N PRO A 243 10.75 -35.88 38.90
CA PRO A 243 10.47 -36.07 40.33
C PRO A 243 10.46 -34.77 41.13
N GLU A 244 11.38 -33.84 40.82
CA GLU A 244 11.49 -32.54 41.50
C GLU A 244 10.27 -31.66 41.23
N VAL A 245 9.71 -31.77 40.02
CA VAL A 245 8.50 -31.05 39.61
C VAL A 245 7.25 -31.71 40.20
N ALA A 246 7.21 -33.04 40.24
CA ALA A 246 6.10 -33.80 40.83
C ALA A 246 6.01 -33.60 42.35
N GLU A 247 7.15 -33.52 43.04
CA GLU A 247 7.22 -33.19 44.47
C GLU A 247 6.71 -31.78 44.73
N ALA A 248 7.16 -30.79 43.96
CA ALA A 248 6.71 -29.40 44.09
C ALA A 248 5.22 -29.21 43.77
N LEU A 249 4.64 -30.04 42.89
CA LEU A 249 3.20 -30.05 42.59
C LEU A 249 2.39 -30.87 43.62
N GLY A 250 3.04 -31.51 44.60
CA GLY A 250 2.38 -32.35 45.61
C GLY A 250 1.79 -33.65 45.07
N THR A 251 2.19 -34.06 43.85
CA THR A 251 1.69 -35.27 43.18
C THR A 251 2.51 -36.53 43.52
N ASN A 252 3.63 -36.36 44.23
CA ASN A 252 4.47 -37.44 44.71
C ASN A 252 3.95 -38.04 46.04
N ARG A 253 2.69 -38.49 46.06
CA ARG A 253 2.13 -39.28 47.17
C ARG A 253 2.14 -40.75 46.79
N LEU A 254 3.22 -41.45 47.13
CA LEU A 254 3.22 -42.91 47.14
C LEU A 254 2.14 -43.39 48.13
N THR A 255 1.17 -44.14 47.60
CA THR A 255 0.18 -44.85 48.39
C THR A 255 0.88 -46.03 49.05
N ASP A 256 1.04 -45.99 50.37
CA ASP A 256 1.33 -47.19 51.15
C ASP A 256 0.33 -47.35 52.31
N ARG A 257 -0.29 -48.53 52.27
CA ARG A 257 -1.10 -49.30 53.23
C ARG A 257 -1.50 -48.73 54.60
N ALA A 258 -2.82 -48.76 54.82
CA ALA A 258 -3.53 -49.32 55.96
C ALA A 258 -2.85 -49.38 57.35
N GLY A 259 -3.43 -48.63 58.29
CA GLY A 259 -3.63 -49.06 59.68
C GLY A 259 -2.61 -48.58 60.70
N LEU A 260 -2.89 -47.46 61.38
CA LEU A 260 -3.05 -47.37 62.85
C LEU A 260 -3.28 -45.92 63.27
N SER A 261 -4.28 -45.76 64.14
CA SER A 261 -4.66 -44.51 64.77
C SER A 261 -3.63 -44.09 65.83
N SER A 262 -3.45 -42.77 65.97
CA SER A 262 -3.13 -42.05 67.21
C SER A 262 -1.72 -42.23 67.83
N ILE A 263 -0.96 -41.11 67.93
CA ILE A 263 -0.44 -40.46 69.17
C ILE A 263 0.81 -39.58 68.86
N LEU A 264 0.69 -38.30 69.22
CA LEU A 264 1.70 -37.28 69.60
C LEU A 264 2.81 -36.81 68.63
N GLY A 265 2.95 -35.47 68.55
CA GLY A 265 4.25 -34.82 68.37
C GLY A 265 4.25 -33.60 67.48
N THR A 266 3.95 -32.43 68.03
CA THR A 266 4.37 -31.14 67.47
C THR A 266 5.89 -31.12 67.28
N ALA A 267 6.36 -31.00 66.04
CA ALA A 267 7.74 -30.62 65.74
C ALA A 267 7.75 -29.71 64.51
N SER A 268 8.20 -28.48 64.77
CA SER A 268 8.39 -27.38 63.82
C SER A 268 9.36 -27.77 62.71
N THR A 269 8.94 -27.64 61.45
CA THR A 269 9.84 -27.66 60.29
C THR A 269 10.43 -26.27 60.06
N PRO A 270 11.76 -26.12 59.92
CA PRO A 270 12.37 -24.86 59.51
C PRO A 270 12.14 -24.67 58.01
N ALA A 271 11.34 -23.68 57.63
CA ALA A 271 11.20 -23.27 56.24
C ALA A 271 12.42 -22.44 55.82
N MET A 272 13.17 -23.05 54.92
CA MET A 272 14.34 -22.60 54.18
C MET A 272 14.15 -21.22 53.55
N GLN A 273 15.16 -20.34 53.69
CA GLN A 273 15.17 -19.00 53.10
C GLN A 273 15.19 -19.07 51.56
N PRO A 274 14.36 -18.27 50.84
CA PRO A 274 14.52 -18.06 49.42
C PRO A 274 15.78 -17.22 49.15
N ALA A 275 16.55 -17.61 48.13
CA ALA A 275 17.65 -16.79 47.62
C ALA A 275 17.09 -15.51 46.96
N ASP A 276 17.69 -14.38 47.30
CA ASP A 276 17.40 -13.02 46.82
C ASP A 276 17.40 -12.92 45.28
N TRP A 277 16.22 -13.02 44.66
CA TRP A 277 15.94 -12.49 43.33
C TRP A 277 14.50 -11.96 43.27
N LEU A 278 14.35 -10.65 43.55
CA LEU A 278 13.18 -9.77 43.35
C LEU A 278 11.77 -10.41 43.48
N GLU A 279 11.25 -10.43 44.71
CA GLU A 279 9.82 -10.30 44.95
C GLU A 279 9.42 -8.83 44.75
N VAL A 280 8.57 -8.54 43.75
CA VAL A 280 7.80 -7.29 43.74
C VAL A 280 6.49 -7.62 44.44
N GLU A 281 6.41 -7.20 45.71
CA GLU A 281 5.20 -7.27 46.52
C GLU A 281 4.03 -6.57 45.82
N THR A 282 2.96 -7.32 45.59
CA THR A 282 1.65 -6.76 45.24
C THR A 282 1.02 -6.19 46.50
N HIS A 283 1.35 -4.93 46.83
CA HIS A 283 0.60 -4.21 47.86
C HIS A 283 -0.82 -3.90 47.36
N ALA A 284 -1.76 -4.78 47.72
CA ALA A 284 -3.16 -4.40 47.86
C ALA A 284 -3.31 -3.46 49.07
N PRO A 285 -3.86 -2.24 48.93
CA PRO A 285 -4.16 -1.40 50.09
C PRO A 285 -5.33 -2.00 50.87
N LYS A 286 -5.13 -2.14 52.19
CA LYS A 286 -6.18 -2.48 53.16
C LYS A 286 -7.24 -1.37 53.22
N THR A 287 -8.48 -1.83 53.26
CA THR A 287 -9.74 -1.16 53.65
C THR A 287 -9.59 0.21 54.33
N SER A 288 -10.13 1.26 53.69
CA SER A 288 -10.70 2.41 54.41
C SER A 288 -12.03 2.79 53.76
N ASN A 289 -13.06 2.92 54.60
CA ASN A 289 -14.44 3.22 54.21
C ASN A 289 -14.55 4.57 53.50
N ALA A 290 -15.00 4.56 52.25
CA ALA A 290 -15.64 5.69 51.56
C ALA A 290 -16.62 5.15 50.51
N PRO A 291 -17.79 5.80 50.29
CA PRO A 291 -18.93 5.19 49.61
C PRO A 291 -18.67 5.01 48.11
N GLN A 292 -19.02 3.82 47.60
CA GLN A 292 -18.99 3.50 46.18
C GLN A 292 -20.03 4.34 45.41
N PRO A 293 -19.67 5.03 44.31
CA PRO A 293 -20.64 5.34 43.27
C PRO A 293 -20.85 4.08 42.43
N ALA A 294 -22.10 3.65 42.32
CA ALA A 294 -22.52 2.55 41.46
C ALA A 294 -22.16 2.87 40.01
N PHE A 295 -21.36 2.01 39.38
CA PHE A 295 -21.18 2.01 37.93
C PHE A 295 -22.39 1.27 37.34
N GLU A 296 -23.37 2.03 36.87
CA GLU A 296 -24.46 1.49 36.08
C GLU A 296 -23.91 0.97 34.74
N THR A 297 -24.17 -0.31 34.50
CA THR A 297 -23.93 -1.03 33.25
C THR A 297 -24.72 -0.41 32.11
N ALA A 298 -24.07 0.40 31.28
CA ALA A 298 -24.66 0.97 30.07
C ALA A 298 -24.59 0.00 28.88
N TRP A 299 -25.36 -1.10 28.93
CA TRP A 299 -25.74 -1.86 27.74
C TRP A 299 -27.17 -2.41 27.91
N ASN A 300 -28.15 -1.55 27.64
CA ASN A 300 -29.49 -1.98 27.24
C ASN A 300 -29.78 -1.38 25.86
N ALA A 301 -30.16 -2.25 24.92
CA ALA A 301 -30.52 -1.89 23.56
C ALA A 301 -31.75 -0.95 23.54
N PRO A 302 -31.88 -0.01 22.58
CA PRO A 302 -33.05 0.84 22.53
C PRO A 302 -34.24 0.06 21.95
N GLY A 303 -35.28 -0.12 22.77
CA GLY A 303 -36.63 -0.47 22.33
C GLY A 303 -37.35 0.76 21.77
N GLU A 304 -38.22 0.51 20.79
CA GLU A 304 -39.15 1.48 20.22
C GLU A 304 -40.05 2.10 21.30
N ASN A 305 -40.20 3.43 21.30
CA ASN A 305 -41.51 4.09 21.43
C ASN A 305 -41.47 5.61 21.21
N ASN A 306 -42.53 6.07 20.53
CA ASN A 306 -42.89 7.44 20.18
C ASN A 306 -43.02 8.39 21.37
N THR A 307 -42.55 9.64 21.23
CA THR A 307 -43.32 10.84 21.63
C THR A 307 -42.84 12.10 20.90
N THR A 308 -43.82 12.87 20.44
CA THR A 308 -43.75 14.17 19.77
C THR A 308 -43.35 15.31 20.71
N ALA A 309 -42.45 16.21 20.29
CA ALA A 309 -42.47 17.64 20.65
C ALA A 309 -41.56 18.46 19.71
N ASN A 310 -42.13 19.53 19.14
CA ASN A 310 -41.50 20.47 18.22
C ASN A 310 -40.39 21.31 18.87
N ALA A 311 -39.22 21.39 18.22
CA ALA A 311 -38.25 22.50 18.33
C ALA A 311 -37.45 22.60 17.01
N PRO A 312 -37.01 23.80 16.59
CA PRO A 312 -36.66 24.10 15.20
C PRO A 312 -35.32 23.50 14.77
N ILE A 313 -35.28 23.04 13.52
CA ILE A 313 -34.10 22.49 12.85
C ILE A 313 -33.08 23.62 12.61
N ALA A 314 -32.00 23.62 13.40
CA ALA A 314 -30.77 24.34 13.09
C ALA A 314 -29.80 23.39 12.36
N ALA A 315 -29.22 23.86 11.24
CA ALA A 315 -28.34 23.09 10.37
C ALA A 315 -27.05 22.62 11.10
N PRO A 316 -26.67 21.33 11.04
CA PRO A 316 -25.39 20.88 11.55
C PRO A 316 -24.34 20.98 10.43
N GLY A 317 -23.54 22.05 10.43
CA GLY A 317 -22.51 22.26 9.39
C GLY A 317 -21.26 23.02 9.80
N LEU A 318 -21.10 23.43 11.06
CA LEU A 318 -20.01 24.35 11.44
C LEU A 318 -19.08 23.86 12.59
N ASN A 319 -19.46 22.84 13.36
CA ASN A 319 -18.60 22.34 14.47
C ASN A 319 -17.72 21.13 14.10
N ALA A 320 -18.14 20.27 13.16
CA ALA A 320 -17.32 19.13 12.73
C ALA A 320 -16.00 19.55 12.03
N THR A 321 -15.99 20.72 11.40
CA THR A 321 -14.82 21.27 10.70
C THR A 321 -13.72 21.77 11.65
N SER A 322 -14.07 22.28 12.84
CA SER A 322 -13.08 22.72 13.83
C SER A 322 -12.46 21.55 14.57
N GLU A 323 -13.25 20.51 14.88
CA GLU A 323 -12.77 19.26 15.49
C GLU A 323 -11.85 18.48 14.55
N LEU A 324 -12.19 18.37 13.26
CA LEU A 324 -11.33 17.76 12.24
C LEU A 324 -10.04 18.57 12.00
N GLN A 325 -10.09 19.90 12.10
CA GLN A 325 -8.89 20.74 12.02
C GLN A 325 -8.00 20.58 13.26
N HIS A 326 -8.59 20.53 14.46
CA HIS A 326 -7.87 20.28 15.71
C HIS A 326 -7.21 18.89 15.70
N LEU A 327 -7.92 17.87 15.22
CA LEU A 327 -7.41 16.52 15.02
C LEU A 327 -6.25 16.48 14.01
N ARG A 328 -6.36 17.18 12.87
CA ARG A 328 -5.28 17.28 11.89
C ARG A 328 -4.05 17.97 12.47
N GLU A 329 -4.25 18.99 13.29
CA GLU A 329 -3.20 19.72 14.00
C GLU A 329 -2.53 18.84 15.07
N GLN A 330 -3.31 18.08 15.85
CA GLN A 330 -2.80 17.09 16.81
C GLN A 330 -1.99 15.98 16.10
N LEU A 331 -2.53 15.38 15.03
CA LEU A 331 -1.82 14.37 14.23
C LEU A 331 -0.54 14.91 13.58
N ARG A 332 -0.51 16.19 13.20
CA ARG A 332 0.68 16.87 12.65
C ARG A 332 1.77 17.07 13.70
N ASN A 333 1.37 17.32 14.94
CA ASN A 333 2.29 17.60 16.05
C ASN A 333 2.83 16.31 16.69
N LEU A 334 2.14 15.17 16.57
CA LEU A 334 2.63 13.88 17.01
C LEU A 334 3.70 13.33 16.05
N ASN A 335 4.82 12.82 16.57
CA ASN A 335 5.84 12.12 15.78
C ASN A 335 5.37 10.70 15.38
N LEU A 336 4.26 10.62 14.64
CA LEU A 336 3.68 9.38 14.10
C LEU A 336 4.61 8.72 13.06
N SER A 337 5.61 9.44 12.58
CA SER A 337 6.65 9.00 11.64
C SER A 337 7.72 8.09 12.24
N GLY A 338 7.63 7.74 13.54
CA GLY A 338 8.46 6.71 14.13
C GLY A 338 8.39 5.43 13.30
N LYS A 339 9.53 5.03 12.71
CA LYS A 339 9.62 3.78 11.93
C LYS A 339 9.07 2.64 12.80
N PRO A 340 8.31 1.67 12.26
CA PRO A 340 8.10 0.40 12.95
C PRO A 340 9.51 -0.15 13.19
N ARG A 341 9.92 -0.19 14.46
CA ARG A 341 11.04 -1.04 14.86
C ARG A 341 10.46 -2.44 14.80
N SER A 342 10.53 -3.03 13.60
CA SER A 342 10.62 -4.48 13.50
C SER A 342 11.69 -4.92 14.50
N PRO A 343 11.49 -6.01 15.26
CA PRO A 343 12.56 -6.60 16.05
C PRO A 343 13.80 -6.68 15.15
N SER A 344 14.95 -6.27 15.68
CA SER A 344 16.21 -6.11 14.96
C SER A 344 16.44 -7.26 13.97
N GLY A 345 16.16 -6.98 12.69
CA GLY A 345 16.18 -7.98 11.62
C GLY A 345 16.09 -7.29 10.26
N SER A 346 17.23 -6.77 9.80
CA SER A 346 17.54 -6.27 8.44
C SER A 346 16.37 -5.87 7.52
N ARG A 347 16.31 -4.58 7.16
CA ARG A 347 15.56 -4.08 5.99
C ARG A 347 15.83 -4.98 4.77
N LEU A 348 14.79 -5.60 4.19
CA LEU A 348 14.93 -6.43 3.00
C LEU A 348 15.60 -5.64 1.87
N VAL A 349 16.64 -6.22 1.28
CA VAL A 349 17.40 -5.59 0.18
C VAL A 349 16.58 -5.66 -1.11
N PRO A 350 16.24 -4.52 -1.76
CA PRO A 350 15.48 -4.52 -3.00
C PRO A 350 16.35 -4.95 -4.18
N VAL A 351 15.86 -5.90 -4.97
CA VAL A 351 16.51 -6.44 -6.18
C VAL A 351 15.80 -5.88 -7.42
N HIS A 352 16.56 -5.43 -8.42
CA HIS A 352 16.03 -5.12 -9.74
C HIS A 352 16.03 -6.40 -10.59
N VAL A 353 14.88 -6.79 -11.12
CA VAL A 353 14.74 -8.04 -11.89
C VAL A 353 14.50 -7.70 -13.36
N ILE A 354 15.44 -8.07 -14.23
CA ILE A 354 15.31 -7.96 -15.68
C ILE A 354 14.75 -9.30 -16.18
N VAL A 355 13.62 -9.29 -16.89
CA VAL A 355 12.93 -10.49 -17.35
C VAL A 355 12.88 -10.51 -18.88
N THR A 356 13.36 -11.59 -19.48
CA THR A 356 13.22 -11.84 -20.93
C THR A 356 13.21 -13.34 -21.22
N SER A 357 12.75 -13.74 -22.41
CA SER A 357 12.62 -15.15 -22.80
C SER A 357 13.72 -15.52 -23.79
N ARG A 358 14.59 -16.50 -23.46
CA ARG A 358 15.66 -16.90 -24.39
C ARG A 358 15.07 -17.52 -25.66
N ARG A 359 14.15 -18.47 -25.50
CA ARG A 359 13.50 -19.19 -26.59
C ARG A 359 12.73 -18.25 -27.50
N ASN A 360 11.97 -17.31 -26.94
CA ASN A 360 11.19 -16.39 -27.78
C ASN A 360 12.12 -15.39 -28.50
N LEU A 361 13.22 -14.96 -27.86
CA LEU A 361 14.25 -14.17 -28.54
C LEU A 361 14.90 -14.97 -29.67
N GLU A 362 15.22 -16.25 -29.47
CA GLU A 362 15.84 -17.11 -30.49
C GLU A 362 14.90 -17.32 -31.68
N GLN A 363 13.62 -17.54 -31.41
CA GLN A 363 12.58 -17.64 -32.43
C GLN A 363 12.44 -16.35 -33.24
N LYS A 364 12.61 -15.19 -32.59
CA LYS A 364 12.43 -13.88 -33.24
C LYS A 364 13.69 -13.38 -33.97
N PHE A 365 14.86 -13.46 -33.33
CA PHE A 365 16.09 -12.78 -33.75
C PHE A 365 17.23 -13.74 -34.13
N SER A 366 16.99 -15.06 -34.17
CA SER A 366 18.01 -16.11 -34.25
C SER A 366 18.88 -16.21 -32.99
N THR A 367 19.68 -17.28 -32.90
CA THR A 367 20.65 -17.49 -31.81
C THR A 367 21.69 -16.36 -31.73
N ALA A 368 22.18 -15.87 -32.88
CA ALA A 368 23.17 -14.80 -32.91
C ALA A 368 22.59 -13.47 -32.39
N GLY A 369 21.40 -13.08 -32.86
CA GLY A 369 20.71 -11.88 -32.39
C GLY A 369 20.31 -11.99 -30.91
N THR A 370 19.94 -13.18 -30.44
CA THR A 370 19.67 -13.43 -29.01
C THR A 370 20.92 -13.26 -28.17
N GLY A 371 22.07 -13.76 -28.64
CA GLY A 371 23.37 -13.55 -28.00
C GLY A 371 23.66 -12.06 -27.80
N GLU A 372 23.50 -11.26 -28.87
CA GLU A 372 23.70 -9.81 -28.80
C GLU A 372 22.76 -9.14 -27.78
N VAL A 373 21.47 -9.49 -27.77
CA VAL A 373 20.51 -8.94 -26.81
C VAL A 373 20.92 -9.29 -25.37
N LEU A 374 21.23 -10.56 -25.08
CA LEU A 374 21.60 -11.01 -23.74
C LEU A 374 22.90 -10.37 -23.24
N ASP A 375 23.89 -10.14 -24.11
CA ASP A 375 25.14 -9.46 -23.76
C ASP A 375 24.92 -7.97 -23.41
N ASN A 376 24.05 -7.29 -24.16
CA ASN A 376 23.65 -5.92 -23.82
C ASN A 376 22.83 -5.89 -22.52
N LEU A 377 22.01 -6.90 -22.22
CA LEU A 377 21.27 -6.98 -20.95
C LEU A 377 22.19 -7.23 -19.74
N ARG A 378 23.25 -8.02 -19.89
CA ARG A 378 24.29 -8.16 -18.85
C ARG A 378 24.99 -6.81 -18.60
N SER A 379 25.31 -6.09 -19.67
CA SER A 379 25.87 -4.73 -19.57
C SER A 379 24.90 -3.76 -18.88
N LEU A 380 23.61 -3.83 -19.18
CA LEU A 380 22.57 -3.04 -18.52
C LEU A 380 22.46 -3.39 -17.03
N ALA A 381 22.47 -4.68 -16.69
CA ALA A 381 22.47 -5.11 -15.30
C ALA A 381 23.65 -4.50 -14.54
N GLN A 382 24.86 -4.60 -15.08
CA GLN A 382 26.07 -4.03 -14.47
C GLN A 382 25.98 -2.50 -14.31
N ALA A 383 25.57 -1.77 -15.35
CA ALA A 383 25.40 -0.32 -15.28
C ALA A 383 24.35 0.09 -14.23
N THR A 384 23.28 -0.69 -14.12
CA THR A 384 22.21 -0.48 -13.13
C THR A 384 22.70 -0.71 -11.71
N GLU A 385 23.46 -1.78 -11.46
CA GLU A 385 24.05 -2.06 -10.15
C GLU A 385 25.03 -0.95 -9.73
N GLN A 386 25.89 -0.50 -10.64
CA GLN A 386 26.84 0.58 -10.40
C GLN A 386 26.14 1.90 -10.08
N HIS A 387 25.13 2.28 -10.87
CA HIS A 387 24.40 3.54 -10.66
C HIS A 387 23.55 3.50 -9.39
N THR A 388 22.81 2.42 -9.16
CA THR A 388 21.76 2.38 -8.13
C THR A 388 22.21 1.74 -6.82
N ARG A 389 23.35 1.02 -6.81
CA ARG A 389 23.83 0.17 -5.71
C ARG A 389 22.81 -0.88 -5.28
N ARG A 390 21.92 -1.30 -6.19
CA ARG A 390 20.93 -2.36 -5.96
C ARG A 390 21.37 -3.61 -6.72
N PRO A 391 21.28 -4.81 -6.13
CA PRO A 391 21.52 -6.05 -6.86
C PRO A 391 20.58 -6.15 -8.07
N CYS A 392 21.09 -6.61 -9.19
CA CYS A 392 20.36 -6.84 -10.42
C CYS A 392 20.35 -8.33 -10.78
N LEU A 393 19.19 -8.86 -11.14
CA LEU A 393 19.01 -10.25 -11.53
C LEU A 393 18.44 -10.32 -12.95
N LEU A 394 19.19 -10.93 -13.87
CA LEU A 394 18.68 -11.32 -15.18
C LEU A 394 17.98 -12.68 -15.06
N LEU A 395 16.65 -12.65 -15.18
CA LEU A 395 15.77 -13.81 -15.09
C LEU A 395 15.32 -14.22 -16.50
N LEU A 396 15.60 -15.47 -16.87
CA LEU A 396 15.14 -16.10 -18.11
C LEU A 396 14.10 -17.18 -17.76
N PRO A 397 12.78 -16.89 -17.85
CA PRO A 397 11.73 -17.78 -17.33
C PRO A 397 11.71 -19.17 -17.96
N ASP A 398 12.27 -19.33 -19.15
CA ASP A 398 12.27 -20.54 -19.96
C ASP A 398 13.62 -21.29 -19.95
N CYS A 399 14.56 -20.86 -19.10
CA CYS A 399 15.95 -21.30 -19.13
C CYS A 399 16.39 -21.87 -17.77
N ALA A 400 16.77 -23.14 -17.73
CA ALA A 400 17.12 -23.83 -16.48
C ALA A 400 18.37 -23.23 -15.83
N GLU A 401 19.36 -22.80 -16.62
CA GLU A 401 20.60 -22.22 -16.13
C GLU A 401 20.36 -20.92 -15.34
N SER A 402 19.33 -20.15 -15.69
CA SER A 402 18.94 -18.93 -14.97
C SER A 402 18.20 -19.23 -13.65
N LEU A 403 17.46 -20.34 -13.60
CA LEU A 403 16.48 -20.62 -12.53
C LEU A 403 16.97 -21.62 -11.48
N LEU A 404 17.81 -22.59 -11.85
CA LEU A 404 18.36 -23.59 -10.93
C LEU A 404 19.10 -22.97 -9.73
N PRO A 405 19.95 -21.93 -9.89
CA PRO A 405 20.61 -21.28 -8.74
C PRO A 405 19.64 -20.62 -7.75
N LEU A 406 18.41 -20.33 -8.20
CA LEU A 406 17.34 -19.73 -7.38
C LEU A 406 16.40 -20.79 -6.79
N GLY A 407 16.60 -22.07 -7.13
CA GLY A 407 15.70 -23.16 -6.76
C GLY A 407 14.32 -23.05 -7.43
N LEU A 408 14.26 -22.51 -8.65
CA LEU A 408 13.06 -22.33 -9.47
C LEU A 408 13.11 -23.26 -10.69
N LYS A 409 11.95 -23.46 -11.34
CA LYS A 409 11.82 -24.30 -12.55
C LYS A 409 11.44 -23.47 -13.76
N PRO A 410 11.91 -23.83 -14.97
CA PRO A 410 11.45 -23.20 -16.21
C PRO A 410 9.94 -23.27 -16.38
N VAL A 411 9.37 -22.20 -16.93
CA VAL A 411 7.95 -22.04 -17.23
C VAL A 411 7.75 -21.68 -18.70
N ASN A 412 6.50 -21.73 -19.19
CA ASN A 412 6.19 -21.30 -20.55
C ASN A 412 6.19 -19.77 -20.64
N ALA A 413 7.29 -19.19 -21.14
CA ALA A 413 7.42 -17.75 -21.30
C ALA A 413 6.44 -17.11 -22.30
N ALA A 414 5.76 -17.90 -23.15
CA ALA A 414 4.70 -17.42 -24.02
C ALA A 414 3.35 -17.22 -23.30
N ASN A 415 3.24 -17.67 -22.04
CA ASN A 415 2.07 -17.48 -21.21
C ASN A 415 2.36 -16.43 -20.12
N ALA A 416 1.64 -15.31 -20.17
CA ALA A 416 1.85 -14.20 -19.22
C ALA A 416 1.64 -14.62 -17.76
N TRP A 417 0.67 -15.50 -17.49
CA TRP A 417 0.36 -15.99 -16.15
C TRP A 417 1.47 -16.87 -15.57
N ASP A 418 2.11 -17.70 -16.39
CA ASP A 418 3.20 -18.56 -15.96
C ASP A 418 4.42 -17.72 -15.53
N VAL A 419 4.71 -16.64 -16.28
CA VAL A 419 5.76 -15.67 -15.91
C VAL A 419 5.39 -14.90 -14.64
N LYS A 420 4.12 -14.52 -14.45
CA LYS A 420 3.64 -13.89 -13.20
C LYS A 420 3.83 -14.82 -12.00
N LEU A 421 3.42 -16.08 -12.12
CA LEU A 421 3.57 -17.07 -11.04
C LEU A 421 5.05 -17.32 -10.72
N LEU A 422 5.92 -17.34 -11.74
CA LEU A 422 7.36 -17.42 -11.51
C LEU A 422 7.90 -16.20 -10.70
N LEU A 423 7.40 -14.99 -10.95
CA LEU A 423 7.77 -13.81 -10.16
C LEU A 423 7.25 -13.89 -8.71
N HIS A 424 6.08 -14.48 -8.49
CA HIS A 424 5.55 -14.78 -7.16
C HIS A 424 6.47 -15.76 -6.40
N ASP A 425 6.87 -16.86 -7.05
CA ASP A 425 7.79 -17.84 -6.48
C ASP A 425 9.17 -17.22 -6.22
N LEU A 426 9.66 -16.38 -7.13
CA LEU A 426 10.90 -15.64 -6.96
C LEU A 426 10.85 -14.72 -5.74
N GLN A 427 9.77 -13.97 -5.53
CA GLN A 427 9.59 -13.12 -4.36
C GLN A 427 9.66 -13.95 -3.07
N THR A 428 9.08 -15.15 -3.05
CA THR A 428 9.15 -16.08 -1.92
C THR A 428 10.59 -16.56 -1.67
N LYS A 429 11.34 -16.90 -2.72
CA LYS A 429 12.77 -17.29 -2.61
C LYS A 429 13.66 -16.15 -2.16
N LEU A 430 13.42 -14.93 -2.66
CA LEU A 430 14.18 -13.74 -2.24
C LEU A 430 13.93 -13.41 -0.77
N ALA A 431 12.69 -13.53 -0.29
CA ALA A 431 12.34 -13.28 1.10
C ALA A 431 13.15 -14.17 2.06
N ALA A 432 13.36 -15.44 1.71
CA ALA A 432 14.19 -16.38 2.48
C ALA A 432 15.66 -15.93 2.64
N SER A 433 16.17 -15.10 1.72
CA SER A 433 17.53 -14.54 1.74
C SER A 433 17.58 -13.06 2.17
N ARG A 434 16.55 -12.58 2.88
CA ARG A 434 16.41 -11.17 3.31
C ARG A 434 16.45 -10.17 2.12
N ARG A 435 15.97 -10.60 0.96
CA ARG A 435 15.81 -9.79 -0.26
C ARG A 435 14.33 -9.67 -0.64
N ARG A 436 14.00 -8.76 -1.54
CA ARG A 436 12.67 -8.65 -2.16
C ARG A 436 12.77 -8.08 -3.57
N ILE A 437 11.77 -8.34 -4.40
CA ILE A 437 11.61 -7.63 -5.67
C ILE A 437 11.40 -6.14 -5.36
N GLY A 438 12.30 -5.33 -5.90
CA GLY A 438 12.27 -3.87 -5.78
C GLY A 438 11.71 -3.18 -7.02
N SER A 439 11.84 -3.82 -8.19
CA SER A 439 11.35 -3.36 -9.50
C SER A 439 11.54 -4.47 -10.54
N VAL A 440 10.70 -4.47 -11.57
CA VAL A 440 10.78 -5.41 -12.70
C VAL A 440 10.96 -4.64 -14.01
N LEU A 441 11.91 -5.06 -14.84
CA LEU A 441 12.09 -4.59 -16.21
C LEU A 441 11.84 -5.74 -17.18
N LEU A 442 10.77 -5.64 -17.98
CA LEU A 442 10.46 -6.60 -19.03
C LEU A 442 11.23 -6.22 -20.30
N VAL A 443 11.82 -7.18 -21.00
CA VAL A 443 12.58 -6.90 -22.23
C VAL A 443 12.03 -7.70 -23.40
N GLY A 444 11.64 -6.96 -24.44
CA GLY A 444 11.00 -7.45 -25.65
C GLY A 444 9.55 -6.98 -25.80
N GLY A 445 9.01 -7.16 -27.01
CA GLY A 445 7.61 -6.95 -27.33
C GLY A 445 6.68 -8.00 -26.72
N ASP A 446 5.41 -7.93 -27.11
CA ASP A 446 4.34 -8.86 -26.69
C ASP A 446 4.57 -10.32 -27.14
N ASP A 447 5.40 -10.52 -28.15
CA ASP A 447 5.80 -11.83 -28.67
C ASP A 447 6.98 -12.46 -27.90
N VAL A 448 7.75 -11.65 -27.15
CA VAL A 448 8.88 -12.12 -26.33
C VAL A 448 8.44 -12.33 -24.89
N VAL A 449 7.87 -11.29 -24.28
CA VAL A 449 7.24 -11.34 -22.95
C VAL A 449 5.83 -10.74 -23.09
N PRO A 450 4.78 -11.57 -23.11
CA PRO A 450 3.42 -11.11 -23.44
C PRO A 450 2.87 -10.11 -22.42
N PHE A 451 2.02 -9.19 -22.87
CA PHE A 451 1.18 -8.44 -21.93
C PHE A 451 0.09 -9.37 -21.35
N HIS A 452 -0.35 -9.10 -20.13
CA HIS A 452 -1.62 -9.67 -19.68
C HIS A 452 -2.77 -9.03 -20.46
N ARG A 453 -3.68 -9.86 -20.99
CA ARG A 453 -4.93 -9.41 -21.59
C ARG A 453 -6.00 -9.27 -20.52
N LEU A 454 -6.13 -8.08 -19.95
CA LEU A 454 -7.09 -7.79 -18.88
C LEU A 454 -8.47 -7.42 -19.44
N PRO A 455 -9.56 -7.67 -18.70
CA PRO A 455 -10.89 -7.32 -19.16
C PRO A 455 -11.05 -5.81 -19.25
N ASN A 456 -11.69 -5.33 -20.33
CA ASN A 456 -12.02 -3.92 -20.48
C ASN A 456 -13.14 -3.53 -19.50
N PRO A 457 -12.95 -2.56 -18.58
CA PRO A 457 -13.98 -2.20 -17.61
C PRO A 457 -15.02 -1.19 -18.14
N THR A 458 -14.80 -0.61 -19.34
CA THR A 458 -15.70 0.35 -19.99
C THR A 458 -16.54 -0.30 -21.11
N ASP A 459 -17.60 0.39 -21.52
CA ASP A 459 -18.46 0.03 -22.66
C ASP A 459 -18.00 0.77 -23.93
N ASP A 460 -16.75 0.53 -24.31
CA ASP A 460 -16.19 0.95 -25.59
C ASP A 460 -15.79 -0.27 -26.43
N HIS A 461 -15.21 -0.04 -27.61
CA HIS A 461 -14.95 -1.11 -28.55
C HIS A 461 -13.67 -1.90 -28.28
N ASP A 462 -12.89 -1.57 -27.24
CA ASP A 462 -11.74 -2.38 -26.88
C ASP A 462 -12.19 -3.74 -26.34
N ARG A 463 -11.69 -4.82 -26.94
CA ARG A 463 -11.99 -6.18 -26.49
C ARG A 463 -11.34 -6.49 -25.14
N ASP A 464 -10.07 -6.13 -25.01
CA ASP A 464 -9.20 -6.40 -23.88
C ASP A 464 -8.17 -5.28 -23.70
N VAL A 465 -7.54 -5.23 -22.54
CA VAL A 465 -6.52 -4.24 -22.17
C VAL A 465 -5.19 -4.94 -21.93
N PRO A 466 -4.24 -4.87 -22.88
CA PRO A 466 -2.85 -5.26 -22.67
C PRO A 466 -2.23 -4.48 -21.52
N SER A 467 -1.74 -5.18 -20.50
CA SER A 467 -1.19 -4.58 -19.28
C SER A 467 0.03 -5.32 -18.75
N ASP A 468 0.99 -4.56 -18.22
CA ASP A 468 2.14 -5.07 -17.47
C ASP A 468 1.91 -5.07 -15.96
N ASN A 469 0.82 -4.48 -15.46
CA ASN A 469 0.56 -4.36 -14.02
C ASN A 469 0.60 -5.70 -13.27
N PRO A 470 0.08 -6.82 -13.80
CA PRO A 470 0.10 -8.08 -13.07
C PRO A 470 1.52 -8.62 -12.79
N TYR A 471 2.53 -8.22 -13.57
CA TYR A 471 3.95 -8.51 -13.25
C TYR A 471 4.47 -7.71 -12.05
N GLY A 472 3.71 -6.70 -11.63
CA GLY A 472 4.00 -5.77 -10.54
C GLY A 472 3.39 -6.16 -9.19
N THR A 473 2.60 -7.23 -9.12
CA THR A 473 1.89 -7.66 -7.91
C THR A 473 1.96 -9.19 -7.72
N PRO A 474 2.17 -9.68 -6.48
CA PRO A 474 2.08 -11.10 -6.18
C PRO A 474 0.63 -11.61 -6.07
N ASP A 475 -0.36 -10.73 -5.92
CA ASP A 475 -1.77 -11.06 -5.69
C ASP A 475 -2.66 -10.80 -6.93
N GLU A 476 -3.98 -10.88 -6.76
CA GLU A 476 -4.94 -10.61 -7.83
C GLU A 476 -5.20 -9.11 -8.07
N ASN A 477 -4.76 -8.21 -7.18
CA ASN A 477 -4.98 -6.78 -7.28
C ASN A 477 -3.96 -6.12 -8.22
N TYR A 478 -4.26 -6.17 -9.51
CA TYR A 478 -3.43 -5.54 -10.55
C TYR A 478 -3.74 -4.06 -10.80
N PHE A 479 -4.58 -3.39 -10.01
CA PHE A 479 -4.83 -1.95 -10.19
C PHE A 479 -3.67 -1.10 -9.68
N VAL A 480 -3.03 -1.53 -8.59
CA VAL A 480 -1.91 -0.81 -7.98
C VAL A 480 -0.75 -1.79 -7.74
N PRO A 481 0.30 -1.75 -8.59
CA PRO A 481 1.48 -2.59 -8.41
C PRO A 481 2.18 -2.38 -7.05
N GLU A 482 2.69 -3.46 -6.47
CA GLU A 482 3.51 -3.42 -5.25
C GLU A 482 4.93 -2.91 -5.52
N TRP A 483 5.47 -3.25 -6.69
CA TRP A 483 6.75 -2.74 -7.18
C TRP A 483 6.62 -2.09 -8.57
N PRO A 484 7.51 -1.13 -8.91
CA PRO A 484 7.58 -0.56 -10.24
C PRO A 484 7.80 -1.59 -11.34
N VAL A 485 7.10 -1.45 -12.45
CA VAL A 485 7.29 -2.24 -13.68
C VAL A 485 7.56 -1.30 -14.84
N GLY A 486 8.60 -1.58 -15.62
CA GLY A 486 8.84 -0.95 -16.91
C GLY A 486 9.15 -2.01 -17.97
N ARG A 487 9.13 -1.61 -19.24
CA ARG A 487 9.38 -2.48 -20.38
C ARG A 487 10.34 -1.83 -21.37
N LEU A 488 11.33 -2.55 -21.88
CA LEU A 488 12.07 -2.17 -23.09
C LEU A 488 11.45 -2.94 -24.26
N PRO A 489 10.53 -2.31 -25.02
CA PRO A 489 9.81 -3.02 -26.08
C PRO A 489 10.73 -3.29 -27.28
N SER A 490 10.35 -4.29 -28.09
CA SER A 490 10.86 -4.45 -29.46
C SER A 490 9.74 -4.21 -30.47
N THR A 491 10.11 -3.84 -31.70
CA THR A 491 9.23 -3.87 -32.87
C THR A 491 8.84 -5.33 -33.18
N CYS A 492 7.78 -5.54 -33.96
CA CYS A 492 7.37 -6.89 -34.38
C CYS A 492 8.28 -7.52 -35.45
N ASN A 493 9.24 -6.77 -36.01
CA ASN A 493 10.20 -7.32 -36.96
C ASN A 493 11.23 -8.23 -36.27
N ASN A 494 11.95 -9.00 -37.10
CA ASN A 494 12.96 -9.97 -36.67
C ASN A 494 14.37 -9.37 -36.59
N ASP A 495 14.50 -8.04 -36.53
CA ASP A 495 15.80 -7.35 -36.44
C ASP A 495 16.08 -6.93 -34.99
N PRO A 496 17.16 -7.43 -34.35
CA PRO A 496 17.48 -7.08 -32.97
C PRO A 496 17.94 -5.63 -32.80
N ARG A 497 18.33 -4.92 -33.87
CA ARG A 497 18.96 -3.59 -33.79
C ARG A 497 18.14 -2.56 -33.02
N PHE A 498 16.82 -2.55 -33.21
CA PHE A 498 15.94 -1.63 -32.46
C PHE A 498 16.03 -1.91 -30.95
N LEU A 499 15.83 -3.16 -30.54
CA LEU A 499 15.84 -3.55 -29.12
C LEU A 499 17.22 -3.30 -28.49
N VAL A 500 18.29 -3.65 -29.20
CA VAL A 500 19.67 -3.37 -28.77
C VAL A 500 19.89 -1.86 -28.62
N GLY A 501 19.38 -1.05 -29.54
CA GLY A 501 19.41 0.42 -29.48
C GLY A 501 18.73 0.96 -28.21
N VAL A 502 17.53 0.47 -27.90
CA VAL A 502 16.78 0.82 -26.69
C VAL A 502 17.50 0.39 -25.41
N ILE A 503 18.09 -0.82 -25.37
CA ILE A 503 18.90 -1.28 -24.23
C ILE A 503 20.13 -0.38 -24.04
N ARG A 504 20.83 -0.03 -25.13
CA ARG A 504 21.99 0.88 -25.07
C ARG A 504 21.59 2.28 -24.63
N ALA A 505 20.39 2.77 -24.98
CA ALA A 505 19.86 4.03 -24.47
C ALA A 505 19.63 3.98 -22.95
N ALA A 506 19.07 2.87 -22.44
CA ALA A 506 18.93 2.66 -20.99
C ALA A 506 20.30 2.63 -20.28
N ILE A 507 21.29 1.92 -20.83
CA ILE A 507 22.67 1.90 -20.32
C ILE A 507 23.23 3.33 -20.23
N ARG A 508 23.13 4.12 -21.31
CA ARG A 508 23.57 5.52 -21.31
C ARG A 508 22.89 6.33 -20.21
N GLY A 509 21.58 6.14 -20.02
CA GLY A 509 20.83 6.79 -18.94
C GLY A 509 21.34 6.47 -17.53
N HIS A 510 21.86 5.26 -17.29
CA HIS A 510 22.47 4.89 -16.00
C HIS A 510 23.90 5.42 -15.83
N LEU A 511 24.64 5.57 -16.93
CA LEU A 511 26.03 6.06 -16.91
C LEU A 511 26.13 7.59 -16.94
N GLU A 512 25.04 8.28 -17.30
CA GLU A 512 25.05 9.74 -17.43
C GLU A 512 25.30 10.41 -16.06
N PRO A 513 26.32 11.28 -15.95
CA PRO A 513 26.63 11.95 -14.70
C PRO A 513 25.49 12.89 -14.29
N LYS A 514 25.07 12.80 -13.03
CA LYS A 514 24.05 13.71 -12.48
C LYS A 514 24.59 15.14 -12.45
N ALA A 515 23.73 16.10 -12.78
CA ALA A 515 24.05 17.52 -12.72
C ALA A 515 24.64 17.89 -11.34
N SER A 516 25.83 18.51 -11.34
CA SER A 516 26.43 19.04 -10.12
C SER A 516 25.74 20.36 -9.77
N LEU A 517 25.26 20.46 -8.53
CA LEU A 517 24.53 21.63 -8.06
C LEU A 517 25.43 22.49 -7.18
N PRO A 518 25.37 23.82 -7.33
CA PRO A 518 25.98 24.75 -6.38
C PRO A 518 25.49 24.48 -4.95
N PRO A 519 26.35 24.66 -3.93
CA PRO A 519 26.00 24.40 -2.52
C PRO A 519 24.74 25.14 -2.05
N LEU A 520 24.56 26.38 -2.49
CA LEU A 520 23.39 27.21 -2.15
C LEU A 520 22.08 26.61 -2.68
N ILE A 521 22.06 26.13 -3.93
CA ILE A 521 20.87 25.50 -4.54
C ILE A 521 20.55 24.19 -3.83
N ARG A 522 21.56 23.41 -3.43
CA ARG A 522 21.37 22.20 -2.62
C ARG A 522 20.73 22.51 -1.26
N LEU A 523 21.15 23.59 -0.61
CA LEU A 523 20.58 24.04 0.66
C LEU A 523 19.12 24.49 0.49
N LEU A 524 18.81 25.30 -0.51
CA LEU A 524 17.43 25.73 -0.83
C LEU A 524 16.52 24.54 -1.11
N HIS A 525 16.95 23.61 -1.96
CA HIS A 525 16.23 22.37 -2.25
C HIS A 525 16.05 21.48 -1.01
N TRP A 526 16.94 21.58 -0.02
CA TRP A 526 16.80 20.87 1.25
C TRP A 526 15.66 21.42 2.11
N PHE A 527 15.46 22.73 2.13
CA PHE A 527 14.33 23.36 2.83
C PHE A 527 13.01 23.22 2.06
N PHE A 528 13.07 23.23 0.73
CA PHE A 528 11.91 23.18 -0.16
C PHE A 528 12.04 22.02 -1.17
N PRO A 529 11.79 20.76 -0.77
CA PRO A 529 12.05 19.58 -1.60
C PRO A 529 11.16 19.44 -2.83
N THR A 530 10.08 20.23 -2.94
CA THR A 530 9.22 20.32 -4.12
C THR A 530 9.63 21.44 -5.07
N TRP A 531 10.57 22.32 -4.66
CA TRP A 531 11.07 23.40 -5.49
C TRP A 531 12.22 22.88 -6.36
N GLN A 532 12.01 22.80 -7.67
CA GLN A 532 13.07 22.50 -8.65
C GLN A 532 13.64 23.83 -9.20
N PRO A 533 14.97 23.97 -9.36
CA PRO A 533 15.53 25.17 -9.97
C PRO A 533 15.12 25.26 -11.43
N ASN A 534 14.99 26.49 -11.93
CA ASN A 534 14.55 26.80 -13.29
C ASN A 534 15.31 26.07 -14.40
N ILE A 535 16.55 25.62 -14.16
CA ILE A 535 17.35 24.85 -15.14
C ILE A 535 16.63 23.55 -15.56
N ALA A 536 15.91 22.90 -14.64
CA ALA A 536 15.17 21.67 -14.91
C ALA A 536 13.82 21.93 -15.60
N LEU A 537 13.16 23.05 -15.29
CA LEU A 537 11.80 23.39 -15.75
C LEU A 537 11.76 24.25 -17.01
N ASN A 538 12.92 24.74 -17.48
CA ASN A 538 13.02 25.53 -18.72
C ASN A 538 13.15 24.66 -19.98
N ARG A 539 13.30 23.33 -19.85
CA ARG A 539 13.50 22.38 -20.95
C ARG A 539 12.31 21.44 -21.06
N THR A 540 11.12 22.00 -21.21
CA THR A 540 9.87 21.22 -21.28
C THR A 540 9.07 21.50 -22.53
N PHE A 541 8.40 20.47 -23.05
CA PHE A 541 7.51 20.60 -24.19
C PHE A 541 6.10 20.12 -23.82
N GLY A 542 5.09 20.95 -24.08
CA GLY A 542 3.70 20.61 -23.86
C GLY A 542 2.91 20.76 -25.15
N TYR A 543 2.14 19.74 -25.51
CA TYR A 543 1.32 19.79 -26.73
C TYR A 543 -0.01 19.08 -26.54
N SER A 544 -1.11 19.80 -26.73
CA SER A 544 -2.46 19.27 -26.58
C SER A 544 -3.31 19.59 -27.79
N ALA A 545 -4.45 18.94 -28.01
CA ALA A 545 -5.44 19.59 -28.86
C ALA A 545 -6.06 20.79 -28.15
N ASP A 546 -6.58 21.68 -28.98
CA ASP A 546 -7.21 22.90 -28.52
C ASP A 546 -8.41 22.66 -27.59
N VAL A 547 -9.24 21.67 -27.90
CA VAL A 547 -10.44 21.35 -27.10
C VAL A 547 -10.13 20.94 -25.65
N TRP A 548 -8.91 20.44 -25.36
CA TRP A 548 -8.50 20.04 -24.00
C TRP A 548 -7.48 21.00 -23.37
N ARG A 549 -7.31 22.18 -23.97
CA ARG A 549 -6.35 23.20 -23.52
C ARG A 549 -6.45 23.48 -22.03
N GLU A 550 -7.67 23.56 -21.49
CA GLU A 550 -7.88 23.87 -20.06
C GLU A 550 -7.33 22.77 -19.15
N ALA A 551 -7.79 21.53 -19.31
CA ALA A 551 -7.29 20.39 -18.52
C ALA A 551 -5.77 20.20 -18.68
N SER A 552 -5.27 20.28 -19.91
CA SER A 552 -3.84 20.17 -20.20
C SER A 552 -3.00 21.26 -19.57
N ARG A 553 -3.52 22.49 -19.46
CA ARG A 553 -2.79 23.59 -18.82
C ARG A 553 -2.63 23.38 -17.32
N GLU A 554 -3.64 22.82 -16.65
CA GLU A 554 -3.56 22.48 -15.21
C GLU A 554 -2.41 21.50 -14.93
N ILE A 555 -2.21 20.53 -15.81
CA ILE A 555 -1.14 19.53 -15.67
C ILE A 555 0.21 20.12 -16.08
N PHE A 556 0.26 20.80 -17.23
CA PHE A 556 1.51 21.34 -17.77
C PHE A 556 2.13 22.41 -16.87
N ASN A 557 1.32 23.14 -16.10
CA ASN A 557 1.79 24.10 -15.08
C ASN A 557 2.68 23.45 -13.99
N LEU A 558 2.66 22.13 -13.82
CA LEU A 558 3.56 21.45 -12.88
C LEU A 558 5.00 21.42 -13.39
N ILE A 559 5.19 21.26 -14.70
CA ILE A 559 6.51 21.00 -15.31
C ILE A 559 7.01 22.18 -16.16
N GLY A 560 6.13 23.08 -16.58
CA GLY A 560 6.44 24.24 -17.40
C GLY A 560 5.49 25.40 -17.12
N ARG A 561 5.51 26.43 -17.97
CA ARG A 561 4.58 27.57 -17.86
C ARG A 561 3.36 27.30 -18.74
N GLY A 562 2.15 27.46 -18.23
CA GLY A 562 0.92 27.22 -18.99
C GLY A 562 0.79 27.98 -20.32
N ARG A 563 1.45 29.14 -20.46
CA ARG A 563 1.51 29.89 -21.72
C ARG A 563 2.39 29.25 -22.81
N ASP A 564 3.30 28.36 -22.42
CA ASP A 564 4.22 27.67 -23.31
C ASP A 564 3.59 26.36 -23.84
N LEU A 565 2.41 25.96 -23.31
CA LEU A 565 1.62 24.84 -23.82
C LEU A 565 1.15 25.13 -25.24
N ARG A 566 1.56 24.28 -26.18
CA ARG A 566 1.14 24.37 -27.58
C ARG A 566 -0.19 23.65 -27.78
N THR A 567 -0.97 24.13 -28.75
CA THR A 567 -2.26 23.53 -29.11
C THR A 567 -2.37 23.26 -30.60
N SER A 568 -3.05 22.17 -30.95
CA SER A 568 -3.40 21.80 -32.32
C SER A 568 -4.93 21.76 -32.49
N PRO A 569 -5.51 22.65 -33.32
CA PRO A 569 -4.91 23.80 -34.00
C PRO A 569 -4.47 24.94 -33.04
N PRO A 570 -3.67 25.93 -33.48
CA PRO A 570 -3.22 26.18 -34.86
C PRO A 570 -1.92 25.46 -35.26
N LEU A 571 -1.18 24.89 -34.31
CA LEU A 571 0.06 24.18 -34.63
C LEU A 571 -0.31 22.82 -35.24
N GLN A 572 0.15 22.57 -36.46
CA GLN A 572 -0.05 21.31 -37.19
C GLN A 572 1.31 20.69 -37.48
N ALA A 573 1.33 19.43 -37.90
CA ALA A 573 2.57 18.69 -38.12
C ALA A 573 3.51 19.38 -39.13
N GLU A 574 2.97 19.97 -40.19
CA GLU A 574 3.74 20.70 -41.22
C GLU A 574 4.34 22.01 -40.69
N LEU A 575 3.77 22.55 -39.62
CA LEU A 575 4.19 23.78 -38.97
C LEU A 575 5.02 23.53 -37.72
N LEU A 576 5.23 22.27 -37.31
CA LEU A 576 6.12 21.93 -36.21
C LEU A 576 7.57 22.22 -36.62
N PRO A 577 8.29 23.10 -35.89
CA PRO A 577 9.72 23.28 -36.12
C PRO A 577 10.47 21.94 -36.05
N ALA A 578 11.42 21.70 -36.96
CA ALA A 578 12.20 20.47 -37.09
C ALA A 578 13.01 20.04 -35.83
N ARG A 579 13.01 20.85 -34.78
CA ARG A 579 13.66 20.58 -33.48
C ARG A 579 12.77 20.90 -32.28
N SER A 580 11.44 20.86 -32.45
CA SER A 580 10.50 21.22 -31.37
C SER A 580 10.65 20.35 -30.13
N LEU A 581 11.07 19.10 -30.31
CA LEU A 581 11.22 18.11 -29.27
C LEU A 581 12.65 18.00 -28.72
N ALA A 582 13.62 18.74 -29.28
CA ALA A 582 15.02 18.59 -28.95
C ALA A 582 15.71 19.91 -28.57
N PRO A 583 16.56 19.94 -27.51
CA PRO A 583 16.75 18.93 -26.48
C PRO A 583 15.88 19.27 -25.25
N MET A 584 14.83 18.47 -25.00
CA MET A 584 13.93 18.66 -23.85
C MET A 584 14.20 17.60 -22.77
N ASP A 585 13.88 17.92 -21.52
CA ASP A 585 14.00 16.99 -20.40
C ASP A 585 12.67 16.27 -20.17
N LEU A 586 11.56 17.01 -20.22
CA LEU A 586 10.21 16.50 -19.98
C LEU A 586 9.29 16.89 -21.14
N ALA A 587 8.45 15.96 -21.60
CA ALA A 587 7.39 16.26 -22.57
C ALA A 587 6.04 15.68 -22.15
N TYR A 588 4.99 16.46 -22.37
CA TYR A 588 3.60 16.11 -22.06
C TYR A 588 2.73 16.27 -23.31
N PHE A 589 1.97 15.22 -23.64
CA PHE A 589 1.08 15.18 -24.79
C PHE A 589 -0.34 14.82 -24.39
N ASN A 590 -1.31 15.58 -24.88
CA ASN A 590 -2.74 15.28 -24.74
C ASN A 590 -3.44 15.55 -26.08
N LEU A 591 -3.23 14.61 -26.99
CA LEU A 591 -3.64 14.58 -28.39
C LEU A 591 -4.50 13.34 -28.65
N HIS A 592 -5.23 13.31 -29.76
CA HIS A 592 -5.92 12.09 -30.22
C HIS A 592 -4.92 11.07 -30.73
N GLY A 593 -5.16 9.80 -30.39
CA GLY A 593 -4.47 8.67 -31.00
C GLY A 593 -5.45 7.60 -31.47
N LEU A 594 -5.02 6.79 -32.44
CA LEU A 594 -5.82 5.71 -33.04
C LEU A 594 -5.04 4.40 -32.96
N GLU A 595 -5.74 3.26 -33.02
CA GLU A 595 -5.10 1.94 -32.97
C GLU A 595 -4.28 1.66 -34.25
N ASP A 596 -4.84 2.08 -35.39
CA ASP A 596 -4.41 1.76 -36.75
C ASP A 596 -3.59 2.86 -37.44
N SER A 597 -3.38 4.01 -36.78
CA SER A 597 -2.54 5.11 -37.27
C SER A 597 -1.30 5.29 -36.39
N ALA A 598 -0.23 5.82 -36.99
CA ALA A 598 1.02 6.14 -36.28
C ALA A 598 1.02 7.58 -35.74
N GLU A 599 0.23 8.45 -36.37
CA GLU A 599 0.11 9.86 -36.09
C GLU A 599 -0.76 10.17 -34.86
N TRP A 600 -0.54 11.34 -34.27
CA TRP A 600 -1.43 11.93 -33.28
C TRP A 600 -2.12 13.17 -33.84
N PHE A 601 -3.37 13.39 -33.46
CA PHE A 601 -4.24 14.40 -34.06
C PHE A 601 -4.67 15.48 -33.05
N GLY A 602 -4.82 16.70 -33.57
CA GLY A 602 -5.43 17.82 -32.88
C GLY A 602 -6.96 17.76 -32.94
N HIS A 603 -7.59 18.78 -32.36
CA HIS A 603 -9.05 18.94 -32.26
C HIS A 603 -9.38 20.39 -31.88
N ALA A 604 -10.06 21.10 -32.76
CA ALA A 604 -10.53 22.46 -32.51
C ALA A 604 -11.58 22.53 -31.39
N SER A 605 -11.56 23.60 -30.57
CA SER A 605 -12.53 23.83 -29.48
C SER A 605 -13.92 24.33 -29.95
N GLY A 606 -14.15 24.43 -31.26
CA GLY A 606 -15.40 24.85 -31.87
C GLY A 606 -15.41 24.64 -33.38
N GLU A 607 -16.45 25.11 -34.06
CA GLU A 607 -16.49 25.11 -35.53
C GLU A 607 -15.43 26.05 -36.08
N THR A 608 -14.56 25.53 -36.95
CA THR A 608 -13.49 26.30 -37.58
C THR A 608 -13.57 26.17 -39.09
N SER A 609 -13.00 27.14 -39.82
CA SER A 609 -12.86 27.07 -41.28
C SER A 609 -11.77 26.08 -41.72
N GLY A 610 -10.99 25.52 -40.79
CA GLY A 610 -9.93 24.55 -41.03
C GLY A 610 -10.35 23.10 -40.72
N PRO A 611 -9.42 22.14 -40.82
CA PRO A 611 -9.73 20.76 -40.46
C PRO A 611 -10.10 20.66 -38.96
N GLN A 612 -11.19 19.95 -38.65
CA GLN A 612 -11.62 19.72 -37.27
C GLN A 612 -10.58 18.93 -36.46
N TYR A 613 -9.91 17.98 -37.12
CA TYR A 613 -8.90 17.08 -36.56
C TYR A 613 -7.60 17.10 -37.39
N PRO A 614 -6.79 18.18 -37.29
CA PRO A 614 -5.53 18.25 -38.03
C PRO A 614 -4.54 17.19 -37.53
N THR A 615 -3.64 16.73 -38.39
CA THR A 615 -2.47 15.95 -37.94
C THR A 615 -1.59 16.85 -37.09
N ALA A 616 -1.39 16.50 -35.83
CA ALA A 616 -0.64 17.30 -34.87
C ALA A 616 0.82 16.89 -34.79
N LEU A 617 1.09 15.58 -34.79
CA LEU A 617 2.43 15.00 -34.67
C LEU A 617 2.53 13.71 -35.47
N ARG A 618 3.61 13.55 -36.23
CA ARG A 618 3.97 12.33 -36.97
C ARG A 618 5.26 11.74 -36.40
N PRO A 619 5.52 10.45 -36.62
CA PRO A 619 6.79 9.82 -36.25
C PRO A 619 8.03 10.57 -36.79
N GLU A 620 7.99 11.03 -38.04
CA GLU A 620 9.07 11.81 -38.66
C GLU A 620 9.38 13.13 -37.93
N ASP A 621 8.40 13.73 -37.25
CA ASP A 621 8.55 15.01 -36.53
C ASP A 621 9.35 14.87 -35.23
N VAL A 622 9.56 13.65 -34.73
CA VAL A 622 10.45 13.37 -33.58
C VAL A 622 11.91 13.68 -33.92
N GLY A 623 12.27 13.53 -35.20
CA GLY A 623 13.62 13.76 -35.72
C GLY A 623 14.69 12.81 -35.15
N ASP A 624 15.92 12.95 -35.65
CA ASP A 624 17.10 12.18 -35.19
C ASP A 624 17.87 12.87 -34.05
N SER A 625 17.41 14.05 -33.62
CA SER A 625 17.97 14.79 -32.50
C SER A 625 17.61 14.17 -31.15
N ILE A 626 18.36 14.50 -30.10
CA ILE A 626 18.12 14.03 -28.73
C ILE A 626 16.67 14.35 -28.33
N PRO A 627 15.79 13.35 -28.18
CA PRO A 627 14.37 13.55 -27.89
C PRO A 627 14.18 13.94 -26.42
N PRO A 628 12.95 14.26 -26.00
CA PRO A 628 12.65 14.46 -24.59
C PRO A 628 13.06 13.23 -23.77
N ALA A 629 13.65 13.43 -22.59
CA ALA A 629 14.11 12.31 -21.78
C ALA A 629 12.94 11.52 -21.17
N ILE A 630 11.93 12.20 -20.61
CA ILE A 630 10.74 11.57 -20.02
C ILE A 630 9.49 12.13 -20.69
N ILE A 631 8.62 11.22 -21.16
CA ILE A 631 7.37 11.56 -21.84
C ILE A 631 6.17 10.98 -21.08
N PHE A 632 5.11 11.77 -20.96
CA PHE A 632 3.78 11.29 -20.61
C PHE A 632 2.78 11.66 -21.71
N SER A 633 2.11 10.67 -22.29
CA SER A 633 1.08 10.87 -23.32
C SER A 633 -0.27 10.35 -22.86
N GLU A 634 -1.29 11.16 -22.98
CA GLU A 634 -2.68 10.78 -22.72
C GLU A 634 -3.43 10.21 -23.92
N ALA A 635 -2.81 10.24 -25.11
CA ALA A 635 -3.43 9.80 -26.36
C ALA A 635 -3.95 8.35 -26.26
N CYS A 636 -5.13 8.10 -26.82
CA CYS A 636 -5.59 6.72 -27.02
C CYS A 636 -4.54 5.93 -27.81
N TYR A 637 -4.24 4.71 -27.37
CA TYR A 637 -3.21 3.87 -27.99
C TYR A 637 -1.80 4.51 -28.04
N GLY A 638 -1.55 5.56 -27.24
CA GLY A 638 -0.26 6.27 -27.21
C GLY A 638 0.94 5.39 -26.81
N ALA A 639 0.69 4.23 -26.22
CA ALA A 639 1.66 3.17 -25.95
C ALA A 639 1.23 1.81 -26.55
N ASN A 640 0.56 1.80 -27.71
CA ASN A 640 0.25 0.54 -28.39
C ASN A 640 1.41 0.12 -29.33
N ILE A 641 2.06 -0.99 -28.99
CA ILE A 641 3.14 -1.59 -29.79
C ILE A 641 2.72 -2.85 -30.54
N ILE A 642 1.47 -3.30 -30.36
CA ILE A 642 1.01 -4.57 -30.91
C ILE A 642 0.89 -4.46 -32.44
N GLY A 643 1.53 -5.39 -33.15
CA GLY A 643 1.53 -5.43 -34.62
C GLY A 643 2.38 -4.36 -35.30
N LYS A 644 3.13 -3.54 -34.54
CA LYS A 644 3.94 -2.44 -35.07
C LYS A 644 5.29 -2.96 -35.55
N GLN A 645 5.44 -3.09 -36.87
CA GLN A 645 6.60 -3.72 -37.51
C GLN A 645 7.88 -2.88 -37.46
N GLN A 646 7.77 -1.56 -37.45
CA GLN A 646 8.89 -0.61 -37.49
C GLN A 646 8.67 0.50 -36.45
N SER A 647 9.71 1.28 -36.15
CA SER A 647 9.62 2.36 -35.16
C SER A 647 8.69 3.48 -35.61
N GLU A 648 8.60 3.73 -36.91
CA GLU A 648 7.71 4.72 -37.53
C GLU A 648 6.24 4.31 -37.47
N ALA A 649 5.90 3.07 -37.10
CA ALA A 649 4.52 2.64 -36.97
C ALA A 649 3.82 3.15 -35.68
N ALA A 650 4.58 3.74 -34.75
CA ALA A 650 4.05 4.37 -33.54
C ALA A 650 4.99 5.43 -32.97
N ILE A 651 4.46 6.61 -32.60
CA ILE A 651 5.25 7.70 -32.00
C ILE A 651 6.03 7.25 -30.74
N CYS A 652 5.47 6.37 -29.90
CA CYS A 652 6.19 5.87 -28.72
C CYS A 652 7.44 5.04 -29.07
N LEU A 653 7.39 4.21 -30.12
CA LEU A 653 8.55 3.44 -30.58
C LEU A 653 9.61 4.35 -31.19
N ARG A 654 9.18 5.36 -31.97
CA ARG A 654 10.07 6.35 -32.55
C ARG A 654 10.79 7.19 -31.48
N LEU A 655 10.08 7.61 -30.43
CA LEU A 655 10.69 8.31 -29.28
C LEU A 655 11.77 7.45 -28.59
N LEU A 656 11.50 6.16 -28.39
CA LEU A 656 12.47 5.23 -27.78
C LEU A 656 13.69 5.01 -28.68
N GLU A 657 13.49 4.87 -30.00
CA GLU A 657 14.57 4.74 -30.98
C GLU A 657 15.49 5.98 -30.99
N SER A 658 14.89 7.17 -30.97
CA SER A 658 15.64 8.43 -30.90
C SER A 658 16.36 8.61 -29.55
N GLY A 659 16.04 7.80 -28.53
CA GLY A 659 16.79 7.71 -27.27
C GLY A 659 16.08 8.27 -26.04
N SER A 660 14.75 8.43 -26.06
CA SER A 660 13.98 8.77 -24.86
C SER A 660 14.20 7.72 -23.77
N ARG A 661 14.37 8.18 -22.52
CA ARG A 661 14.59 7.29 -21.36
C ARG A 661 13.31 6.59 -20.93
N ALA A 662 12.19 7.29 -21.02
CA ALA A 662 10.90 6.80 -20.57
C ALA A 662 9.74 7.39 -21.38
N VAL A 663 8.80 6.54 -21.78
CA VAL A 663 7.51 6.92 -22.36
C VAL A 663 6.40 6.26 -21.53
N VAL A 664 5.52 7.06 -20.96
CA VAL A 664 4.30 6.60 -20.29
C VAL A 664 3.11 6.90 -21.18
N GLY A 665 2.25 5.91 -21.42
CA GLY A 665 1.04 6.07 -22.22
C GLY A 665 0.11 4.87 -22.13
N SER A 666 -1.09 5.02 -22.71
CA SER A 666 -2.11 3.98 -22.71
C SER A 666 -1.93 2.97 -23.85
N THR A 667 -2.06 1.68 -23.57
CA THR A 667 -2.08 0.62 -24.60
C THR A 667 -3.38 0.60 -25.41
N LYS A 668 -4.45 1.22 -24.89
CA LYS A 668 -5.82 1.21 -25.43
C LYS A 668 -6.49 2.59 -25.28
N ILE A 669 -7.81 2.69 -25.45
CA ILE A 669 -8.54 3.95 -25.26
C ILE A 669 -8.23 4.54 -23.88
N SER A 670 -7.88 5.81 -23.87
CA SER A 670 -7.60 6.63 -22.69
C SER A 670 -8.75 7.61 -22.49
N TYR A 671 -9.16 7.83 -21.25
CA TYR A 671 -10.21 8.80 -20.90
C TYR A 671 -9.62 9.92 -20.05
N GLY A 672 -10.10 11.14 -20.30
CA GLY A 672 -9.78 12.29 -19.47
C GLY A 672 -10.94 13.29 -19.34
N SER A 673 -10.72 14.27 -18.49
CA SER A 673 -11.55 15.44 -18.24
C SER A 673 -11.49 16.46 -19.39
N VAL A 674 -12.52 17.30 -19.46
CA VAL A 674 -12.49 18.51 -20.31
C VAL A 674 -11.86 19.70 -19.56
N SER A 675 -12.03 19.74 -18.24
CA SER A 675 -11.52 20.76 -17.33
C SER A 675 -11.45 20.20 -15.91
N ALA A 676 -10.97 20.99 -14.94
CA ALA A 676 -10.96 20.59 -13.54
C ALA A 676 -12.38 20.36 -12.99
N PRO A 677 -12.57 19.40 -12.06
CA PRO A 677 -11.54 18.57 -11.42
C PRO A 677 -11.01 17.46 -12.34
N LEU A 678 -9.70 17.26 -12.33
CA LEU A 678 -9.03 16.22 -13.12
C LEU A 678 -9.47 14.82 -12.66
N ILE A 679 -9.63 13.92 -13.64
CA ILE A 679 -10.00 12.50 -13.47
C ILE A 679 -9.11 11.63 -14.36
N SER A 680 -9.16 10.31 -14.16
CA SER A 680 -8.62 9.31 -15.10
C SER A 680 -7.19 9.67 -15.59
N ALA A 681 -6.94 9.79 -16.90
CA ALA A 681 -5.60 10.04 -17.46
C ALA A 681 -4.98 11.36 -16.98
N ASP A 682 -5.77 12.44 -16.89
CA ASP A 682 -5.25 13.75 -16.44
C ASP A 682 -4.79 13.70 -14.98
N LEU A 683 -5.57 13.05 -14.12
CA LEU A 683 -5.23 12.90 -12.71
C LEU A 683 -4.03 11.97 -12.51
N LEU A 684 -3.90 10.93 -13.35
CA LEU A 684 -2.71 10.09 -13.39
C LEU A 684 -1.47 10.90 -13.80
N ALA A 685 -1.57 11.71 -14.86
CA ALA A 685 -0.49 12.57 -15.33
C ALA A 685 -0.05 13.56 -14.25
N GLN A 686 -1.02 14.19 -13.57
CA GLN A 686 -0.77 15.11 -12.47
C GLN A 686 0.09 14.45 -11.37
N HIS A 687 -0.33 13.28 -10.88
CA HIS A 687 0.42 12.58 -9.85
C HIS A 687 1.76 12.03 -10.34
N PHE A 688 1.86 11.62 -11.61
CA PHE A 688 3.12 11.17 -12.21
C PHE A 688 4.14 12.29 -12.23
N TRP A 689 3.78 13.47 -12.73
CA TRP A 689 4.68 14.62 -12.78
C TRP A 689 5.09 15.09 -11.38
N GLN A 690 4.18 15.09 -10.40
CA GLN A 690 4.53 15.33 -9.00
C GLN A 690 5.60 14.33 -8.51
N GLY A 691 5.46 13.04 -8.84
CA GLY A 691 6.44 12.01 -8.51
C GLY A 691 7.80 12.23 -9.18
N VAL A 692 7.80 12.56 -10.47
CA VAL A 692 9.02 12.89 -11.23
C VAL A 692 9.71 14.11 -10.63
N LEU A 693 8.98 15.18 -10.31
CA LEU A 693 9.53 16.42 -9.73
C LEU A 693 10.07 16.24 -8.31
N LEU A 694 9.72 15.17 -7.61
CA LEU A 694 10.36 14.77 -6.35
C LEU A 694 11.70 14.01 -6.56
N GLY A 695 12.07 13.80 -7.83
CA GLY A 695 13.23 13.02 -8.27
C GLY A 695 13.09 11.52 -7.98
N LEU A 696 11.86 11.01 -7.96
CA LEU A 696 11.62 9.58 -7.92
C LEU A 696 12.01 8.94 -9.27
N PRO A 697 12.48 7.69 -9.28
CA PRO A 697 12.59 6.92 -10.52
C PRO A 697 11.25 6.84 -11.23
N VAL A 698 11.27 6.85 -12.56
CA VAL A 698 10.05 6.94 -13.40
C VAL A 698 9.03 5.84 -13.10
N GLY A 699 9.49 4.63 -12.79
CA GLY A 699 8.61 3.52 -12.42
C GLY A 699 7.93 3.72 -11.06
N GLU A 700 8.65 4.27 -10.08
CA GLU A 700 8.07 4.60 -8.77
C GLU A 700 7.13 5.80 -8.86
N ALA A 701 7.44 6.78 -9.70
CA ALA A 701 6.53 7.89 -10.00
C ALA A 701 5.20 7.39 -10.58
N LEU A 702 5.23 6.48 -11.57
CA LEU A 702 4.02 5.90 -12.15
C LEU A 702 3.25 5.03 -11.15
N ARG A 703 3.95 4.19 -10.37
CA ARG A 703 3.33 3.35 -9.34
C ARG A 703 2.58 4.21 -8.30
N ARG A 704 3.21 5.28 -7.81
CA ARG A 704 2.58 6.23 -6.88
C ARG A 704 1.44 7.01 -7.54
N ALA A 705 1.55 7.32 -8.83
CA ALA A 705 0.49 7.99 -9.56
C ALA A 705 -0.78 7.14 -9.65
N LYS A 706 -0.63 5.84 -9.93
CA LYS A 706 -1.75 4.88 -9.90
C LYS A 706 -2.40 4.81 -8.53
N LEU A 707 -1.60 4.73 -7.46
CA LEU A 707 -2.11 4.76 -6.10
C LEU A 707 -2.81 6.09 -5.77
N GLY A 708 -2.24 7.22 -6.19
CA GLY A 708 -2.81 8.55 -5.99
C GLY A 708 -4.15 8.74 -6.69
N LEU A 709 -4.26 8.27 -7.94
CA LEU A 709 -5.52 8.22 -8.69
C LEU A 709 -6.56 7.39 -7.94
N ALA A 710 -6.22 6.15 -7.57
CA ALA A 710 -7.14 5.26 -6.87
C ALA A 710 -7.61 5.84 -5.52
N HIS A 711 -6.70 6.43 -4.75
CA HIS A 711 -6.99 7.06 -3.47
C HIS A 711 -7.88 8.30 -3.63
N THR A 712 -7.54 9.19 -4.56
CA THR A 712 -8.28 10.42 -4.82
C THR A 712 -9.71 10.12 -5.28
N MET A 713 -9.88 9.16 -6.19
CA MET A 713 -11.21 8.79 -6.67
C MET A 713 -12.02 8.06 -5.58
N SER A 714 -11.40 7.18 -4.80
CA SER A 714 -12.06 6.58 -3.64
C SER A 714 -12.53 7.64 -2.63
N GLN A 715 -11.74 8.69 -2.36
CA GLN A 715 -12.16 9.79 -1.49
C GLN A 715 -13.27 10.67 -2.09
N ARG A 716 -13.18 11.00 -3.39
CA ARG A 716 -14.13 11.91 -4.05
C ARG A 716 -15.50 11.28 -4.29
N GLN A 717 -15.54 10.00 -4.64
CA GLN A 717 -16.78 9.34 -5.05
C GLN A 717 -17.05 7.98 -4.40
N GLY A 718 -16.14 7.44 -3.60
CA GLY A 718 -16.33 6.17 -2.87
C GLY A 718 -16.01 4.90 -3.66
N PHE A 719 -15.73 5.01 -4.96
CA PHE A 719 -15.48 3.87 -5.86
C PHE A 719 -14.62 4.26 -7.08
N LEU A 720 -14.06 3.25 -7.76
CA LEU A 720 -13.39 3.38 -9.05
C LEU A 720 -14.37 3.05 -10.16
N ASP A 721 -14.73 4.01 -11.03
CA ASP A 721 -15.56 3.70 -12.21
C ASP A 721 -14.75 3.05 -13.33
N GLY A 722 -15.40 2.75 -14.45
CA GLY A 722 -14.78 2.03 -15.56
C GLY A 722 -13.59 2.79 -16.14
N GLU A 723 -13.71 4.11 -16.25
CA GLU A 723 -12.69 5.01 -16.78
C GLU A 723 -11.46 5.04 -15.88
N ASP A 724 -11.66 5.17 -14.57
CA ASP A 724 -10.57 5.12 -13.59
C ASP A 724 -9.89 3.75 -13.58
N GLN A 725 -10.68 2.67 -13.60
CA GLN A 725 -10.15 1.30 -13.68
C GLN A 725 -9.33 1.10 -14.94
N LYS A 726 -9.84 1.53 -16.11
CA LYS A 726 -9.15 1.40 -17.41
C LYS A 726 -7.83 2.14 -17.41
N THR A 727 -7.81 3.39 -16.94
CA THR A 727 -6.58 4.19 -16.81
C THR A 727 -5.53 3.47 -15.96
N LEU A 728 -5.92 2.88 -14.82
CA LEU A 728 -4.98 2.18 -13.93
C LEU A 728 -4.29 0.99 -14.61
N ILE A 729 -5.02 0.27 -15.47
CA ILE A 729 -4.52 -0.96 -16.12
C ILE A 729 -3.92 -0.74 -17.51
N SER A 730 -4.34 0.28 -18.27
CA SER A 730 -3.88 0.52 -19.64
C SER A 730 -2.60 1.35 -19.72
N PHE A 731 -2.31 2.19 -18.72
CA PHE A 731 -1.11 3.02 -18.73
C PHE A 731 0.12 2.20 -18.33
N VAL A 732 1.07 2.06 -19.25
CA VAL A 732 2.32 1.31 -19.07
C VAL A 732 3.54 2.24 -19.15
N LEU A 733 4.69 1.77 -18.68
CA LEU A 733 5.97 2.47 -18.77
C LEU A 733 6.88 1.74 -19.75
N TYR A 734 7.26 2.41 -20.84
CA TYR A 734 8.37 1.98 -21.68
C TYR A 734 9.65 2.69 -21.28
N GLY A 735 10.66 1.93 -20.89
CA GLY A 735 11.89 2.42 -20.27
C GLY A 735 12.25 1.62 -19.01
N ASP A 736 13.48 1.78 -18.53
CA ASP A 736 13.90 1.19 -17.26
C ASP A 736 13.24 1.94 -16.09
N PRO A 737 12.51 1.24 -15.18
CA PRO A 737 11.79 1.87 -14.08
C PRO A 737 12.69 2.59 -13.05
N LEU A 738 14.01 2.35 -13.07
CA LEU A 738 14.98 2.96 -12.18
C LEU A 738 15.63 4.24 -12.70
N LEU A 739 15.39 4.62 -13.97
CA LEU A 739 15.88 5.88 -14.53
C LEU A 739 15.17 7.10 -13.92
N THR A 740 15.88 8.23 -13.88
CA THR A 740 15.38 9.54 -13.40
C THR A 740 15.54 10.59 -14.50
N GLY A 741 14.89 11.75 -14.34
CA GLY A 741 15.09 12.89 -15.24
C GLY A 741 16.53 13.42 -15.18
N PRO A 742 17.11 13.86 -16.31
CA PRO A 742 18.53 14.27 -16.39
C PRO A 742 18.89 15.41 -15.43
N ASN A 743 18.07 16.46 -15.40
CA ASN A 743 18.30 17.66 -14.60
C ASN A 743 17.37 17.76 -13.38
N ILE A 744 16.67 16.68 -13.03
CA ILE A 744 15.79 16.64 -11.87
C ILE A 744 16.59 16.32 -10.61
N ILE A 745 16.43 17.15 -9.59
CA ILE A 745 17.13 16.99 -8.33
C ILE A 745 16.33 16.05 -7.42
N PRO A 746 16.91 14.94 -6.94
CA PRO A 746 16.26 14.11 -5.94
C PRO A 746 16.04 14.88 -4.65
N ALA A 747 14.83 14.78 -4.07
CA ALA A 747 14.58 15.25 -2.72
C ALA A 747 15.65 14.71 -1.75
N PRO A 748 16.25 15.55 -0.88
CA PRO A 748 17.23 15.07 0.07
C PRO A 748 16.61 13.96 0.90
N SER A 749 17.40 12.92 1.15
CA SER A 749 17.02 11.75 1.94
C SER A 749 16.81 12.12 3.42
N ARG A 750 15.80 12.94 3.74
CA ARG A 750 14.99 12.71 4.93
C ARG A 750 14.21 11.45 4.61
N SER A 751 14.80 10.31 5.01
CA SER A 751 14.38 8.93 4.74
C SER A 751 13.16 8.89 3.83
N SER A 752 13.38 8.65 2.53
CA SER A 752 12.32 8.48 1.53
C SER A 752 11.06 8.02 2.24
N LYS A 753 10.10 8.96 2.44
CA LYS A 753 8.83 8.66 3.13
C LYS A 753 8.43 7.33 2.55
N LYS A 754 8.34 6.33 3.44
CA LYS A 754 8.25 4.91 3.11
C LYS A 754 7.47 4.81 1.83
N SER A 755 7.97 4.05 0.85
CA SER A 755 7.13 3.48 -0.21
C SER A 755 5.76 3.33 0.43
N THR A 756 4.79 4.12 -0.02
CA THR A 756 3.42 3.99 0.45
C THR A 756 3.16 2.52 0.23
N GLN A 757 3.18 1.76 1.34
CA GLN A 757 2.82 0.36 1.33
C GLN A 757 1.51 0.38 0.58
N SER A 758 1.41 -0.50 -0.43
CA SER A 758 0.18 -0.75 -1.17
C SER A 758 -0.96 -0.50 -0.21
N ALA A 759 -1.71 0.58 -0.43
CA ALA A 759 -2.86 0.82 0.40
C ALA A 759 -3.76 -0.37 0.09
N LYS A 760 -3.67 -1.41 0.91
CA LYS A 760 -4.72 -2.43 1.08
C LYS A 760 -5.96 -1.78 1.70
N GLY A 761 -6.23 -0.51 1.38
CA GLY A 761 -7.56 0.04 1.45
C GLY A 761 -8.37 -0.69 0.40
N THR A 762 -9.56 -1.13 0.78
CA THR A 762 -10.51 -1.82 -0.08
C THR A 762 -10.76 -0.96 -1.31
N LEU A 763 -10.15 -1.32 -2.45
CA LEU A 763 -10.52 -0.72 -3.73
C LEU A 763 -11.94 -1.20 -4.03
N ASN A 764 -12.85 -0.27 -4.26
CA ASN A 764 -14.24 -0.56 -4.59
C ASN A 764 -14.44 -0.36 -6.10
N PRO A 765 -14.13 -1.34 -6.98
CA PRO A 765 -14.39 -1.21 -8.40
C PRO A 765 -15.90 -1.27 -8.67
N ALA A 766 -16.40 -0.30 -9.44
CA ALA A 766 -17.78 -0.29 -9.92
C ALA A 766 -17.88 -0.93 -11.31
N CYS A 767 -18.93 -1.72 -11.54
CA CYS A 767 -19.31 -2.22 -12.85
C CYS A 767 -20.39 -1.34 -13.47
N SER A 768 -20.25 -1.03 -14.76
CA SER A 768 -21.26 -0.33 -15.56
C SER A 768 -21.74 -1.15 -16.76
N LYS A 769 -21.46 -2.46 -16.79
CA LYS A 769 -21.85 -3.37 -17.88
C LYS A 769 -23.12 -4.19 -17.61
N GLY A 770 -23.58 -4.23 -16.35
CA GLY A 770 -24.42 -5.32 -15.84
C GLY A 770 -25.94 -5.15 -15.88
N ALA A 771 -26.48 -3.97 -16.18
CA ALA A 771 -27.92 -3.78 -16.28
C ALA A 771 -28.24 -2.63 -17.25
N GLN A 772 -28.59 -2.98 -18.50
CA GLN A 772 -29.28 -2.04 -19.37
C GLN A 772 -30.59 -1.66 -18.69
N ILE A 773 -30.81 -0.36 -18.47
CA ILE A 773 -32.09 0.12 -17.99
C ILE A 773 -33.05 0.04 -19.17
N SER A 774 -33.86 -1.02 -19.24
CA SER A 774 -35.10 -0.96 -19.97
C SER A 774 -36.16 -0.41 -19.01
N THR A 775 -36.91 0.59 -19.47
CA THR A 775 -38.15 1.16 -18.91
C THR A 775 -38.15 2.46 -18.08
N GLU A 776 -37.17 2.82 -17.24
CA GLU A 776 -37.20 4.14 -16.55
C GLU A 776 -35.82 4.82 -16.45
N LEU A 777 -35.56 5.75 -17.37
CA LEU A 777 -34.40 6.66 -17.32
C LEU A 777 -34.51 7.56 -16.08
N PRO A 778 -33.55 7.54 -15.13
CA PRO A 778 -33.54 8.53 -14.05
C PRO A 778 -33.36 9.93 -14.65
N GLY A 779 -34.36 10.79 -14.44
CA GLY A 779 -34.49 12.12 -15.05
C GLY A 779 -35.21 12.19 -16.40
N GLY A 780 -35.62 11.04 -16.97
CA GLY A 780 -36.42 10.95 -18.20
C GLY A 780 -35.71 11.43 -19.48
N ALA A 781 -36.49 11.76 -20.51
CA ALA A 781 -35.98 12.23 -21.80
C ALA A 781 -35.22 13.58 -21.70
N ALA A 782 -35.52 14.40 -20.69
CA ALA A 782 -34.87 15.69 -20.46
C ALA A 782 -33.37 15.52 -20.16
N THR A 783 -33.01 14.63 -19.23
CA THR A 783 -31.60 14.35 -18.91
C THR A 783 -30.83 13.80 -20.11
N LEU A 784 -31.47 13.00 -20.97
CA LEU A 784 -30.82 12.52 -22.20
C LEU A 784 -30.53 13.67 -23.18
N ILE A 785 -31.45 14.64 -23.31
CA ILE A 785 -31.24 15.85 -24.11
C ILE A 785 -30.08 16.67 -23.52
N ASP A 786 -30.07 16.89 -22.21
CA ASP A 786 -29.00 17.63 -21.51
C ASP A 786 -27.63 16.96 -21.70
N VAL A 787 -27.57 15.63 -21.60
CA VAL A 787 -26.35 14.85 -21.86
C VAL A 787 -25.88 15.03 -23.30
N LYS A 788 -26.78 14.91 -24.29
CA LYS A 788 -26.42 15.11 -25.71
C LYS A 788 -25.93 16.54 -25.96
N GLN A 789 -26.59 17.54 -25.40
CA GLN A 789 -26.20 18.94 -25.52
C GLN A 789 -24.85 19.23 -24.84
N LEU A 790 -24.59 18.63 -23.68
CA LEU A 790 -23.31 18.75 -22.98
C LEU A 790 -22.17 18.14 -23.82
N VAL A 791 -22.36 16.93 -24.33
CA VAL A 791 -21.35 16.22 -25.13
C VAL A 791 -21.12 16.90 -26.47
N ALA A 792 -22.15 17.49 -27.08
CA ALA A 792 -22.06 18.22 -28.35
C ALA A 792 -21.10 19.42 -28.32
N ARG A 793 -20.75 19.93 -27.14
CA ARG A 793 -19.73 21.00 -26.99
C ARG A 793 -18.31 20.51 -27.25
N TYR A 794 -18.08 19.21 -27.14
CA TYR A 794 -16.76 18.60 -27.17
C TYR A 794 -16.61 17.55 -28.26
N LEU A 795 -17.71 16.96 -28.73
CA LEU A 795 -17.74 16.03 -29.86
C LEU A 795 -18.66 16.61 -30.96
N PRO A 796 -18.20 16.69 -32.23
CA PRO A 796 -19.03 17.19 -33.32
C PRO A 796 -20.13 16.18 -33.70
N GLY A 797 -21.18 16.62 -34.40
CA GLY A 797 -22.19 15.70 -34.94
C GLY A 797 -23.22 15.22 -33.91
N ALA A 798 -23.81 16.13 -33.13
CA ALA A 798 -24.78 15.81 -32.09
C ALA A 798 -26.00 14.98 -32.58
N SER A 799 -26.36 15.11 -33.86
CA SER A 799 -27.45 14.36 -34.50
C SER A 799 -27.15 12.87 -34.71
N SER A 800 -25.88 12.47 -34.76
CA SER A 800 -25.44 11.08 -34.98
C SER A 800 -25.04 10.32 -33.71
N PHE A 801 -25.31 10.88 -32.53
CA PHE A 801 -24.95 10.27 -31.25
C PHE A 801 -25.78 9.02 -30.94
N ASP A 802 -25.08 7.89 -30.84
CA ASP A 802 -25.59 6.65 -30.26
C ASP A 802 -25.35 6.68 -28.74
N VAL A 803 -26.39 6.50 -27.93
CA VAL A 803 -26.31 6.64 -26.46
C VAL A 803 -26.77 5.35 -25.78
N ARG A 804 -25.88 4.78 -24.96
CA ARG A 804 -26.18 3.65 -24.08
C ARG A 804 -26.25 4.10 -22.64
N VAL A 805 -27.20 3.56 -21.89
CA VAL A 805 -27.45 3.96 -20.49
C VAL A 805 -27.36 2.75 -19.58
N ASN A 806 -26.47 2.83 -18.60
CA ASN A 806 -26.23 1.75 -17.64
C ASN A 806 -26.26 2.29 -16.20
N ARG A 807 -26.72 1.50 -15.23
CA ARG A 807 -26.53 1.81 -13.81
C ARG A 807 -25.13 1.43 -13.36
N ALA A 808 -24.48 2.29 -12.58
CA ALA A 808 -23.25 1.94 -11.88
C ALA A 808 -23.58 1.04 -10.69
N GLN A 809 -22.86 -0.07 -10.53
CA GLN A 809 -23.03 -1.02 -9.42
C GLN A 809 -21.68 -1.38 -8.80
N VAL A 810 -21.52 -1.17 -7.48
CA VAL A 810 -20.34 -1.63 -6.73
C VAL A 810 -20.70 -2.98 -6.09
N GLY A 811 -19.96 -4.04 -6.41
CA GLY A 811 -20.39 -5.42 -6.13
C GLY A 811 -21.43 -5.87 -7.16
N CYS A 812 -21.00 -6.56 -8.22
CA CYS A 812 -21.83 -6.84 -9.38
C CYS A 812 -22.01 -8.35 -9.62
N ASN A 813 -23.28 -8.79 -9.75
CA ASN A 813 -23.65 -10.17 -10.09
C ASN A 813 -24.06 -10.31 -11.57
N CYS A 814 -23.45 -9.54 -12.49
CA CYS A 814 -23.84 -9.56 -13.92
C CYS A 814 -23.53 -10.87 -14.65
N GLY A 815 -23.10 -11.94 -13.96
CA GLY A 815 -22.81 -13.25 -14.53
C GLY A 815 -21.58 -13.30 -15.45
N SER A 816 -20.96 -12.16 -15.76
CA SER A 816 -19.73 -12.10 -16.53
C SER A 816 -18.56 -12.58 -15.67
N GLN A 817 -17.90 -13.66 -16.09
CA GLN A 817 -16.66 -14.12 -15.45
C GLN A 817 -15.58 -13.03 -15.41
N ASP A 818 -15.67 -12.02 -16.28
CA ASP A 818 -14.71 -10.93 -16.44
C ASP A 818 -15.04 -9.68 -15.60
N CYS A 819 -16.10 -9.72 -14.79
CA CYS A 819 -16.48 -8.61 -13.94
C CYS A 819 -15.71 -8.59 -12.61
N LEU A 820 -14.74 -7.68 -12.49
CA LEU A 820 -13.93 -7.52 -11.26
C LEU A 820 -14.73 -7.06 -10.05
N ALA A 821 -15.79 -6.28 -10.26
CA ALA A 821 -16.73 -5.92 -9.20
C ALA A 821 -17.46 -7.14 -8.62
N GLY A 822 -17.59 -8.24 -9.38
CA GLY A 822 -18.11 -9.52 -8.88
C GLY A 822 -17.05 -10.38 -8.18
N ARG A 823 -15.78 -10.31 -8.62
CA ARG A 823 -14.67 -11.10 -8.03
C ARG A 823 -14.16 -10.54 -6.70
N HIS A 824 -14.19 -9.22 -6.49
CA HIS A 824 -13.70 -8.58 -5.25
C HIS A 824 -14.66 -8.66 -4.05
N GLY A 825 -15.78 -9.39 -4.15
CA GLY A 825 -16.48 -9.92 -2.98
C GLY A 825 -16.99 -8.91 -1.95
N THR A 826 -17.37 -7.68 -2.35
CA THR A 826 -18.21 -6.85 -1.48
C THR A 826 -19.58 -7.51 -1.37
N LYS A 827 -19.79 -8.32 -0.32
CA LYS A 827 -21.06 -9.00 -0.03
C LYS A 827 -22.23 -8.03 0.22
N SER A 828 -21.97 -6.74 0.30
CA SER A 828 -22.97 -5.68 0.21
C SER A 828 -22.83 -4.99 -1.13
N ALA A 829 -23.74 -5.27 -2.07
CA ALA A 829 -23.89 -4.47 -3.28
C ALA A 829 -24.25 -3.03 -2.85
N PHE A 830 -23.29 -2.12 -2.93
CA PHE A 830 -23.58 -0.70 -2.78
C PHE A 830 -24.00 -0.19 -4.15
N ASN A 831 -25.27 0.17 -4.29
CA ASN A 831 -25.76 0.84 -5.49
C ASN A 831 -25.54 2.34 -5.29
N PRO A 832 -24.56 2.98 -5.97
CA PRO A 832 -24.32 4.41 -5.82
C PRO A 832 -25.49 5.32 -6.26
N GLU A 833 -26.66 4.78 -6.64
CA GLU A 833 -27.78 5.52 -7.22
C GLU A 833 -27.33 6.44 -8.38
N ARG A 834 -26.35 5.97 -9.18
CA ARG A 834 -25.76 6.71 -10.30
C ARG A 834 -25.98 6.00 -11.63
N THR A 835 -26.19 6.80 -12.66
CA THR A 835 -26.42 6.35 -14.04
C THR A 835 -25.32 6.88 -14.94
N VAL A 836 -24.78 6.01 -15.79
CA VAL A 836 -23.72 6.33 -16.75
C VAL A 836 -24.31 6.31 -18.15
N TYR A 837 -24.24 7.45 -18.82
CA TYR A 837 -24.57 7.61 -20.24
C TYR A 837 -23.29 7.52 -21.05
N THR A 838 -23.14 6.46 -21.84
CA THR A 838 -22.05 6.32 -22.81
C THR A 838 -22.54 6.83 -24.15
N VAL A 839 -22.05 7.99 -24.56
CA VAL A 839 -22.28 8.58 -25.87
C VAL A 839 -21.17 8.14 -26.81
N ARG A 840 -21.55 7.54 -27.93
CA ARG A 840 -20.66 7.13 -29.01
C ARG A 840 -20.88 8.01 -30.22
N ASN A 841 -19.77 8.45 -30.80
CA ASN A 841 -19.73 9.14 -32.08
C ASN A 841 -18.75 8.45 -33.03
N SER A 842 -18.97 8.55 -34.33
CA SER A 842 -18.03 8.04 -35.35
C SER A 842 -17.75 9.15 -36.35
N VAL A 843 -16.48 9.52 -36.47
CA VAL A 843 -16.00 10.63 -37.29
C VAL A 843 -14.91 10.13 -38.23
N GLN A 844 -14.84 10.71 -39.43
CA GLN A 844 -13.73 10.43 -40.35
C GLN A 844 -12.57 11.39 -40.06
N LEU A 845 -11.41 10.83 -39.75
CA LEU A 845 -10.13 11.53 -39.60
C LEU A 845 -9.25 11.14 -40.78
N ASN A 846 -9.15 12.01 -41.77
CA ASN A 846 -8.49 11.73 -43.05
C ASN A 846 -9.04 10.44 -43.69
N GLN A 847 -8.26 9.36 -43.69
CA GLN A 847 -8.62 8.05 -44.22
C GLN A 847 -9.11 7.05 -43.14
N TYR A 848 -9.07 7.43 -41.86
CA TYR A 848 -9.40 6.57 -40.73
C TYR A 848 -10.76 6.91 -40.16
N THR A 849 -11.50 5.89 -39.72
CA THR A 849 -12.76 6.09 -38.98
C THR A 849 -12.50 6.02 -37.49
N GLN A 850 -12.49 7.16 -36.81
CA GLN A 850 -12.34 7.21 -35.35
C GLN A 850 -13.69 7.04 -34.67
N ARG A 851 -13.72 6.20 -33.63
CA ARG A 851 -14.85 6.09 -32.70
C ARG A 851 -14.52 6.84 -31.42
N GLN A 852 -15.26 7.90 -31.16
CA GLN A 852 -15.11 8.72 -29.96
C GLN A 852 -16.17 8.34 -28.93
N TYR A 853 -15.79 8.42 -27.66
CA TYR A 853 -16.64 8.07 -26.54
C TYR A 853 -16.66 9.22 -25.53
N ALA A 854 -17.85 9.61 -25.11
CA ALA A 854 -18.04 10.44 -23.92
C ALA A 854 -18.87 9.66 -22.90
N ARG A 855 -18.44 9.66 -21.65
CA ARG A 855 -19.13 8.99 -20.56
C ARG A 855 -19.55 10.02 -19.52
N VAL A 856 -20.86 10.12 -19.31
CA VAL A 856 -21.48 11.11 -18.43
C VAL A 856 -22.10 10.38 -17.25
N THR A 857 -21.59 10.64 -16.06
CA THR A 857 -22.17 10.10 -14.82
C THR A 857 -23.14 11.11 -14.25
N VAL A 858 -24.34 10.64 -13.94
CA VAL A 858 -25.47 11.42 -13.44
C VAL A 858 -25.94 10.82 -12.12
N ASP A 859 -26.24 11.66 -11.14
CA ASP A 859 -26.82 11.23 -9.86
C ASP A 859 -28.34 10.98 -9.96
N LYS A 860 -28.95 10.52 -8.87
CA LYS A 860 -30.39 10.26 -8.79
C LYS A 860 -31.29 11.46 -9.07
N SER A 861 -30.77 12.68 -8.91
CA SER A 861 -31.52 13.92 -9.17
C SER A 861 -31.48 14.34 -10.64
N GLY A 862 -30.71 13.64 -11.48
CA GLY A 862 -30.49 14.01 -12.88
C GLY A 862 -29.32 14.99 -13.07
N LYS A 863 -28.55 15.29 -12.02
CA LYS A 863 -27.41 16.21 -12.11
C LYS A 863 -26.15 15.48 -12.57
N VAL A 864 -25.45 16.06 -13.54
CA VAL A 864 -24.15 15.57 -14.04
C VAL A 864 -23.08 15.74 -12.96
N THR A 865 -22.43 14.64 -12.58
CA THR A 865 -21.36 14.63 -11.56
C THR A 865 -19.97 14.40 -12.15
N LYS A 866 -19.87 13.79 -13.34
CA LYS A 866 -18.59 13.49 -14.02
C LYS A 866 -18.81 13.43 -15.53
N LEU A 867 -17.87 13.98 -16.30
CA LEU A 867 -17.78 13.85 -17.76
C LEU A 867 -16.36 13.38 -18.10
N ALA A 868 -16.25 12.24 -18.77
CA ALA A 868 -15.00 11.69 -19.28
C ALA A 868 -15.08 11.54 -20.80
N ILE A 869 -14.03 11.92 -21.52
CA ILE A 869 -13.98 11.85 -22.99
C ILE A 869 -12.74 11.06 -23.42
N SER A 870 -12.90 10.21 -24.44
CA SER A 870 -11.80 9.46 -25.06
C SER A 870 -10.80 10.41 -25.73
N ARG A 871 -9.50 10.14 -25.55
CA ARG A 871 -8.43 11.04 -25.96
C ARG A 871 -7.98 10.95 -27.39
#